data_AF-A0A7Y5C0W8-F1
#
_entry.id   AF-A0A7Y5C0W8-F1
#
_cell.length_a   1.000
_cell.length_b   1.000
_cell.length_c   1.000
_cell.angle_alpha   90.00
_cell.angle_beta   90.00
_cell.angle_gamma   90.00
#
_symmetry.space_group_name_H-M   'P 1'
#
loop_
_entity.id
_entity.type
_entity.pdbx_description
1 polymer ?
#
loop_
_entity_poly.entity_id
_entity_poly.type
_entity_poly.pdbx_seq_one_letter_code
_entity_poly.pdbx_strand_id
1 'polypeptide(L)'
;MKKITFLTATWLLSFYSYSQYNLSGTVLDSLNKPLVGATVRILNSFRGIATDNNGSFKFTNLKQQEYLIEASFIGYETQQKQISNLSENTEIHFILQESKNTLDELIVTATRVEENSPIVHTNISYSEIEKNNLAQDVPVLLQNSVSMVSTSDAGAGVGYTSFRLRGSDATRINVTINSIPVNDAESQGVWWVNMPDFISSTENIQIQRGVGASTNGAGAFGGTVNLQTTTLKEKAYAEIASSAGSFNTQKYTFKTGTGLINNHFTFDARASKISSDGYIDRASSDLKSYYLSAGYYDKKTSLKIIQFSGKEITYQAWWGTPESRIKGNQDEMLTHAMNNGLDSAETENLINSGRTYNYYQYKNEIDHYTQDHFQLHFTHQINEYFSANVALHYTYGRGYYEQYRKKDEFSKYALPDVVIGNDTIKSSDFIRRRWLDNHFYGTVYNINYKNNLLSMTAGGGYNIYDGTHFGELIWAEFASNSKLNQRYYQSNALKTDLNHFLKIDYSLTDKWLLYADMQVRNIAYNTKGSDNDLSLIHIDTTFVFINPKGGISFQPNKKIRTYASVSVGNREPVRSDFIDNPKNKQPKHETLIDYEAGLNFNAKKISLQTNFYFMDYKNQLILTGELNDVGTPIRSNVNSSYRAGIELSGKILLSKKLNMNFNTTLSQNKIKKFTEIIYDYTNGFDVVENIYSNTDIAYSPNIIAAFGLDYSPIKSLTLAMQSKYVGNQFLDNTSNTKRILAPYYTTDARITYLLYAKKVKEISVSLMAYNIFNALYSSNGYTFSYIYGELITENFYYPQAGTNFMAGISVKF
;
A
#
# COMPACT_ATOMS: atom_id res chain seq x y z
N MET A 1 -23.94 44.71 -57.48
CA MET A 1 -23.97 43.23 -57.65
C MET A 1 -22.87 42.46 -56.89
N LYS A 2 -21.95 43.10 -56.14
CA LYS A 2 -20.89 42.39 -55.38
C LYS A 2 -21.20 42.07 -53.90
N LYS A 3 -22.34 42.54 -53.35
CA LYS A 3 -22.74 42.26 -51.95
C LYS A 3 -23.75 41.11 -51.78
N ILE A 4 -24.39 40.66 -52.87
CA ILE A 4 -25.39 39.57 -52.85
C ILE A 4 -24.73 38.19 -53.06
N THR A 5 -23.56 38.14 -53.69
CA THR A 5 -22.78 36.91 -53.89
C THR A 5 -21.99 36.46 -52.65
N PHE A 6 -21.69 37.38 -51.72
CA PHE A 6 -20.98 37.05 -50.48
C PHE A 6 -21.93 36.49 -49.40
N LEU A 7 -23.21 36.89 -49.42
CA LEU A 7 -24.24 36.39 -48.50
C LEU A 7 -24.74 34.98 -48.89
N THR A 8 -24.75 34.65 -50.18
CA THR A 8 -25.10 33.30 -50.67
C THR A 8 -23.97 32.29 -50.47
N ALA A 9 -22.71 32.72 -50.51
CA ALA A 9 -21.56 31.85 -50.19
C ALA A 9 -21.44 31.51 -48.69
N THR A 10 -21.95 32.38 -47.79
CA THR A 10 -21.95 32.11 -46.33
C THR A 10 -23.14 31.27 -45.87
N TRP A 11 -24.24 31.21 -46.63
CA TRP A 11 -25.35 30.29 -46.36
C TRP A 11 -25.12 28.86 -46.86
N LEU A 12 -24.24 28.65 -47.86
CA LEU A 12 -23.91 27.32 -48.38
C LEU A 12 -22.83 26.57 -47.58
N LEU A 13 -22.25 27.19 -46.55
CA LEU A 13 -21.26 26.57 -45.65
C LEU A 13 -21.84 26.04 -44.32
N SER A 14 -23.16 26.04 -44.17
CA SER A 14 -23.84 25.71 -42.90
C SER A 14 -24.65 24.40 -42.91
N PHE A 15 -24.19 23.38 -43.64
CA PHE A 15 -24.77 22.02 -43.57
C PHE A 15 -23.69 20.92 -43.51
N TYR A 16 -22.78 21.01 -42.55
CA TYR A 16 -22.31 19.79 -41.89
C TYR A 16 -23.06 19.67 -40.56
N SER A 17 -24.33 19.31 -40.64
CA SER A 17 -25.03 18.80 -39.47
C SER A 17 -24.34 17.49 -39.09
N TYR A 18 -23.47 17.51 -38.07
CA TYR A 18 -22.99 16.28 -37.46
C TYR A 18 -24.22 15.60 -36.87
N SER A 19 -24.75 14.60 -37.58
CA SER A 19 -25.87 13.83 -37.07
C SER A 19 -25.48 13.23 -35.71
N GLN A 20 -26.24 13.63 -34.68
CA GLN A 20 -26.09 13.18 -33.31
C GLN A 20 -27.20 12.19 -33.03
N TYR A 21 -26.83 10.94 -32.83
CA TYR A 21 -27.77 9.86 -32.57
C TYR A 21 -27.90 9.59 -31.08
N ASN A 22 -29.06 9.11 -30.70
CA ASN A 22 -29.33 8.60 -29.37
C ASN A 22 -29.28 7.07 -29.41
N LEU A 23 -28.75 6.49 -28.34
CA LEU A 23 -28.83 5.05 -28.10
C LEU A 23 -29.60 4.84 -26.81
N SER A 24 -30.80 4.28 -26.91
CA SER A 24 -31.63 3.90 -25.77
C SER A 24 -31.72 2.39 -25.63
N GLY A 25 -32.30 1.91 -24.54
CA GLY A 25 -32.44 0.49 -24.33
C GLY A 25 -32.93 0.12 -22.96
N THR A 26 -33.13 -1.18 -22.75
CA THR A 26 -33.43 -1.76 -21.43
C THR A 26 -32.42 -2.84 -21.06
N VAL A 27 -32.23 -3.05 -19.76
CA VAL A 27 -31.46 -4.15 -19.19
C VAL A 27 -32.41 -4.96 -18.31
N LEU A 28 -32.61 -6.23 -18.66
CA LEU A 28 -33.52 -7.14 -17.98
C LEU A 28 -32.75 -8.38 -17.48
N ASP A 29 -33.31 -9.11 -16.53
CA ASP A 29 -32.84 -10.43 -16.14
C ASP A 29 -33.37 -11.55 -17.06
N SER A 30 -32.93 -12.78 -16.82
CA SER A 30 -33.40 -13.98 -17.55
C SER A 30 -34.90 -14.29 -17.39
N LEU A 31 -35.59 -13.63 -16.44
CA LEU A 31 -37.02 -13.72 -16.18
C LEU A 31 -37.80 -12.50 -16.72
N ASN A 32 -37.15 -11.65 -17.52
CA ASN A 32 -37.66 -10.39 -18.07
C ASN A 32 -38.04 -9.32 -17.01
N LYS A 33 -37.51 -9.40 -15.79
CA LYS A 33 -37.64 -8.31 -14.81
C LYS A 33 -36.62 -7.21 -15.10
N PRO A 34 -36.98 -5.93 -14.92
CA PRO A 34 -36.06 -4.83 -15.11
C PRO A 34 -34.94 -4.84 -14.07
N LEU A 35 -33.69 -4.78 -14.53
CA LEU A 35 -32.52 -4.63 -13.67
C LEU A 35 -32.29 -3.13 -13.44
N VAL A 36 -32.80 -2.64 -12.31
CA VAL A 36 -32.69 -1.24 -11.88
C VAL A 36 -31.29 -0.97 -11.33
N GLY A 37 -30.63 0.09 -11.80
CA GLY A 37 -29.25 0.41 -11.40
C GLY A 37 -28.16 -0.37 -12.15
N ALA A 38 -28.50 -1.16 -13.16
CA ALA A 38 -27.55 -1.80 -14.07
C ALA A 38 -26.66 -0.79 -14.77
N THR A 39 -25.35 -0.97 -14.68
CA THR A 39 -24.37 -0.09 -15.29
C THR A 39 -24.20 -0.44 -16.77
N VAL A 40 -24.57 0.49 -17.64
CA VAL A 40 -24.33 0.44 -19.08
C VAL A 40 -23.20 1.40 -19.44
N ARG A 41 -22.15 0.90 -20.10
CA ARG A 41 -20.90 1.60 -20.42
C ARG A 41 -20.62 1.53 -21.92
N ILE A 42 -20.11 2.63 -22.49
CA ILE A 42 -19.51 2.62 -23.82
C ILE A 42 -18.01 2.34 -23.67
N LEU A 43 -17.57 1.16 -24.11
CA LEU A 43 -16.16 0.76 -24.03
C LEU A 43 -15.27 1.68 -24.87
N ASN A 44 -14.02 1.85 -24.43
CA ASN A 44 -13.08 2.86 -24.95
C ASN A 44 -13.57 4.31 -24.81
N SER A 45 -14.40 4.58 -23.81
CA SER A 45 -14.79 5.93 -23.41
C SER A 45 -15.09 5.97 -21.91
N PHE A 46 -15.12 7.17 -21.31
CA PHE A 46 -15.55 7.34 -19.92
C PHE A 46 -17.06 7.57 -19.77
N ARG A 47 -17.89 7.19 -20.76
CA ARG A 47 -19.35 7.35 -20.68
C ARG A 47 -20.00 6.06 -20.14
N GLY A 48 -20.64 6.17 -18.98
CA GLY A 48 -21.51 5.14 -18.40
C GLY A 48 -22.80 5.73 -17.83
N ILE A 49 -23.82 4.90 -17.63
CA ILE A 49 -25.12 5.22 -17.03
C ILE A 49 -25.62 4.02 -16.21
N ALA A 50 -26.27 4.27 -15.09
CA ALA A 50 -27.10 3.28 -14.40
C ALA A 50 -28.54 3.31 -14.96
N THR A 51 -29.15 2.15 -15.18
CA THR A 51 -30.54 2.03 -15.62
C THR A 51 -31.53 2.55 -14.58
N ASP A 52 -32.68 3.06 -15.04
CA ASP A 52 -33.77 3.54 -14.19
C ASP A 52 -34.66 2.41 -13.64
N ASN A 53 -35.76 2.77 -12.97
CA ASN A 53 -36.72 1.84 -12.36
C ASN A 53 -37.39 0.86 -13.35
N ASN A 54 -37.37 1.17 -14.65
CA ASN A 54 -37.88 0.29 -15.70
C ASN A 54 -36.74 -0.47 -16.39
N GLY A 55 -35.54 -0.47 -15.81
CA GLY A 55 -34.34 -1.05 -16.42
C GLY A 55 -33.88 -0.26 -17.65
N SER A 56 -34.37 0.96 -17.89
CA SER A 56 -34.11 1.70 -19.11
C SER A 56 -32.85 2.56 -19.00
N PHE A 57 -32.13 2.72 -20.11
CA PHE A 57 -30.98 3.62 -20.22
C PHE A 57 -31.04 4.45 -21.50
N LYS A 58 -30.34 5.59 -21.49
CA LYS A 58 -30.22 6.46 -22.67
C LYS A 58 -28.87 7.16 -22.73
N PHE A 59 -28.15 6.97 -23.82
CA PHE A 59 -27.01 7.78 -24.24
C PHE A 59 -27.46 8.77 -25.30
N THR A 60 -27.13 10.04 -25.09
CA THR A 60 -27.44 11.11 -26.04
C THR A 60 -26.17 11.63 -26.71
N ASN A 61 -26.36 12.26 -27.86
CA ASN A 61 -25.32 12.97 -28.60
C ASN A 61 -24.12 12.06 -28.94
N LEU A 62 -24.41 10.91 -29.56
CA LEU A 62 -23.44 9.97 -30.10
C LEU A 62 -23.17 10.28 -31.58
N LYS A 63 -21.93 10.07 -32.02
CA LYS A 63 -21.54 10.32 -33.41
C LYS A 63 -21.78 9.07 -34.24
N GLN A 64 -21.89 9.22 -35.56
CA GLN A 64 -21.84 8.09 -36.46
C GLN A 64 -20.48 7.38 -36.38
N GLN A 65 -20.46 6.22 -35.73
CA GLN A 65 -19.30 5.34 -35.63
C GLN A 65 -19.73 4.00 -35.04
N GLU A 66 -18.78 3.08 -35.02
CA GLU A 66 -18.88 1.85 -34.26
C GLU A 66 -18.86 2.12 -32.75
N TYR A 67 -19.68 1.38 -32.01
CA TYR A 67 -19.71 1.38 -30.55
C TYR A 67 -19.73 -0.05 -30.02
N LEU A 68 -18.95 -0.32 -28.98
CA LEU A 68 -19.08 -1.52 -28.18
C LEU A 68 -19.69 -1.11 -26.84
N ILE A 69 -20.90 -1.59 -26.57
CA ILE A 69 -21.69 -1.25 -25.39
C ILE A 69 -21.66 -2.45 -24.46
N GLU A 70 -21.41 -2.19 -23.20
CA GLU A 70 -21.37 -3.19 -22.15
C GLU A 70 -22.46 -2.90 -21.13
N ALA A 71 -23.29 -3.88 -20.79
CA ALA A 71 -24.22 -3.81 -19.67
C ALA A 71 -23.78 -4.80 -18.59
N SER A 72 -23.76 -4.34 -17.34
CA SER A 72 -23.31 -5.09 -16.17
C SER A 72 -24.21 -4.77 -14.99
N PHE A 73 -24.48 -5.75 -14.14
CA PHE A 73 -25.23 -5.56 -12.90
C PHE A 73 -24.71 -6.54 -11.86
N ILE A 74 -24.64 -6.12 -10.60
CA ILE A 74 -24.18 -6.99 -9.51
C ILE A 74 -25.14 -8.17 -9.42
N GLY A 75 -24.59 -9.37 -9.34
CA GLY A 75 -25.36 -10.61 -9.44
C GLY A 75 -25.44 -11.17 -10.86
N TYR A 76 -24.94 -10.48 -11.91
CA TYR A 76 -25.18 -10.85 -13.32
C TYR A 76 -23.94 -10.82 -14.22
N GLU A 77 -23.95 -11.63 -15.27
CA GLU A 77 -22.91 -11.70 -16.29
C GLU A 77 -22.96 -10.45 -17.17
N THR A 78 -21.79 -9.86 -17.38
CA THR A 78 -21.64 -8.70 -18.23
C THR A 78 -21.90 -9.09 -19.69
N GLN A 79 -22.85 -8.43 -20.34
CA GLN A 79 -23.16 -8.65 -21.75
C GLN A 79 -22.62 -7.48 -22.58
N GLN A 80 -21.88 -7.79 -23.64
CA GLN A 80 -21.40 -6.80 -24.61
C GLN A 80 -22.19 -6.90 -25.92
N LYS A 81 -22.60 -5.76 -26.47
CA LYS A 81 -23.20 -5.64 -27.80
C LYS A 81 -22.43 -4.66 -28.65
N GLN A 82 -22.02 -5.11 -29.83
CA GLN A 82 -21.36 -4.30 -30.84
C GLN A 82 -22.41 -3.68 -31.75
N ILE A 83 -22.35 -2.36 -31.92
CA ILE A 83 -23.09 -1.59 -32.90
C ILE A 83 -22.09 -1.19 -33.98
N SER A 84 -22.13 -1.88 -35.12
CA SER A 84 -21.15 -1.74 -36.19
C SER A 84 -21.10 -0.32 -36.76
N ASN A 85 -22.24 0.38 -36.81
CA ASN A 85 -22.34 1.76 -37.27
C ASN A 85 -23.64 2.41 -36.74
N LEU A 86 -23.55 3.34 -35.78
CA LEU A 86 -24.72 4.06 -35.26
C LEU A 86 -25.11 5.19 -36.22
N SER A 87 -25.99 4.92 -37.18
CA SER A 87 -26.46 5.89 -38.19
C SER A 87 -27.90 6.39 -37.98
N GLU A 88 -28.55 5.97 -36.91
CA GLU A 88 -29.88 6.42 -36.51
C GLU A 88 -30.07 6.26 -35.00
N ASN A 89 -31.17 6.81 -34.46
CA ASN A 89 -31.54 6.55 -33.07
C ASN A 89 -31.84 5.05 -32.92
N THR A 90 -31.03 4.37 -32.14
CA THR A 90 -31.09 2.90 -32.02
C THR A 90 -31.55 2.52 -30.62
N GLU A 91 -32.35 1.48 -30.51
CA GLU A 91 -32.73 0.86 -29.26
C GLU A 91 -32.08 -0.53 -29.14
N ILE A 92 -31.48 -0.84 -27.99
CA ILE A 92 -30.88 -2.15 -27.73
C ILE A 92 -31.36 -2.72 -26.39
N HIS A 93 -31.64 -4.02 -26.35
CA HIS A 93 -32.05 -4.69 -25.11
C HIS A 93 -30.94 -5.62 -24.63
N PHE A 94 -30.61 -5.58 -23.36
CA PHE A 94 -29.71 -6.53 -22.71
C PHE A 94 -30.53 -7.49 -21.85
N ILE A 95 -30.21 -8.78 -21.95
CA ILE A 95 -30.72 -9.81 -21.02
C ILE A 95 -29.50 -10.35 -20.32
N LEU A 96 -29.34 -9.98 -19.04
CA LEU A 96 -28.21 -10.45 -18.24
C LEU A 96 -28.60 -11.74 -17.51
N GLN A 97 -27.69 -12.71 -17.50
CA GLN A 97 -27.84 -13.96 -16.76
C GLN A 97 -27.22 -13.81 -15.37
N GLU A 98 -27.74 -14.48 -14.35
CA GLU A 98 -27.12 -14.43 -13.02
C GLU A 98 -25.68 -14.98 -13.08
N SER A 99 -24.72 -14.23 -12.53
CA SER A 99 -23.29 -14.53 -12.56
C SER A 99 -22.83 -15.16 -11.26
N LYS A 100 -22.09 -16.26 -11.39
CA LYS A 100 -21.40 -16.92 -10.28
C LYS A 100 -20.21 -16.12 -9.75
N ASN A 101 -19.65 -15.20 -10.54
CA ASN A 101 -18.50 -14.36 -10.16
C ASN A 101 -18.86 -13.33 -9.07
N THR A 102 -20.15 -13.12 -8.82
CA THR A 102 -20.65 -12.09 -7.90
C THR A 102 -20.48 -12.48 -6.45
N LEU A 103 -20.44 -13.79 -6.17
CA LEU A 103 -20.13 -14.32 -4.84
C LEU A 103 -18.71 -13.93 -4.37
N ASP A 104 -17.76 -13.69 -5.29
CA ASP A 104 -16.41 -13.22 -4.92
C ASP A 104 -16.35 -11.72 -4.62
N GLU A 105 -17.17 -10.91 -5.30
CA GLU A 105 -17.31 -9.48 -4.99
C GLU A 105 -17.90 -9.27 -3.59
N LEU A 106 -18.82 -10.16 -3.18
CA LEU A 106 -19.40 -10.16 -1.83
C LEU A 106 -18.37 -10.39 -0.72
N ILE A 107 -17.27 -11.11 -0.99
CA ILE A 107 -16.20 -11.35 0.01
C ILE A 107 -15.57 -10.02 0.46
N VAL A 108 -15.38 -9.08 -0.47
CA VAL A 108 -14.65 -7.83 -0.22
C VAL A 108 -15.53 -6.60 -0.01
N THR A 109 -16.85 -6.74 -0.11
CA THR A 109 -17.80 -5.63 -0.02
C THR A 109 -17.69 -4.89 1.32
N ALA A 110 -17.45 -5.60 2.42
CA ALA A 110 -17.37 -5.00 3.74
C ALA A 110 -16.18 -4.05 3.95
N THR A 111 -15.10 -4.18 3.18
CA THR A 111 -13.87 -3.38 3.33
C THR A 111 -13.67 -2.39 2.18
N ARG A 112 -14.62 -2.29 1.27
CA ARG A 112 -14.58 -1.42 0.09
C ARG A 112 -15.70 -0.40 0.12
N VAL A 113 -15.53 0.64 -0.68
CA VAL A 113 -16.57 1.64 -0.93
C VAL A 113 -17.02 1.58 -2.38
N GLU A 114 -18.30 1.90 -2.58
CA GLU A 114 -18.93 2.04 -3.89
C GLU A 114 -18.41 3.29 -4.62
N GLU A 115 -18.48 3.27 -5.95
CA GLU A 115 -17.95 4.36 -6.80
C GLU A 115 -18.59 5.73 -6.48
N ASN A 116 -19.86 5.77 -6.10
CA ASN A 116 -20.60 6.99 -5.76
C ASN A 116 -20.48 7.40 -4.27
N SER A 117 -19.77 6.63 -3.45
CA SER A 117 -19.54 6.95 -2.04
C SER A 117 -18.84 8.31 -1.86
N PRO A 118 -19.15 9.07 -0.79
CA PRO A 118 -18.46 10.32 -0.46
C PRO A 118 -17.08 10.12 0.21
N ILE A 119 -16.49 8.93 0.08
CA ILE A 119 -15.12 8.61 0.50
C ILE A 119 -14.22 8.61 -0.73
N VAL A 120 -13.11 9.35 -0.69
CA VAL A 120 -12.16 9.39 -1.80
C VAL A 120 -11.45 8.04 -1.96
N HIS A 121 -11.45 7.50 -3.19
CA HIS A 121 -10.84 6.22 -3.46
C HIS A 121 -10.32 6.09 -4.88
N THR A 122 -9.52 5.06 -5.12
CA THR A 122 -9.00 4.67 -6.43
C THR A 122 -9.00 3.16 -6.54
N ASN A 123 -9.58 2.64 -7.63
CA ASN A 123 -9.53 1.23 -7.98
C ASN A 123 -8.45 1.01 -9.04
N ILE A 124 -7.61 0.00 -8.85
CA ILE A 124 -6.52 -0.39 -9.75
C ILE A 124 -6.77 -1.84 -10.16
N SER A 125 -6.85 -2.11 -11.45
CA SER A 125 -7.10 -3.46 -11.99
C SER A 125 -5.81 -4.25 -12.18
N TYR A 126 -5.91 -5.59 -12.22
CA TYR A 126 -4.79 -6.47 -12.56
C TYR A 126 -4.06 -6.02 -13.83
N SER A 127 -4.78 -5.66 -14.88
CA SER A 127 -4.21 -5.21 -16.15
C SER A 127 -3.43 -3.89 -16.09
N GLU A 128 -3.66 -3.05 -15.08
CA GLU A 128 -2.84 -1.86 -14.83
C GLU A 128 -1.55 -2.23 -14.09
N ILE A 129 -1.64 -3.18 -13.16
CA ILE A 129 -0.55 -3.65 -12.29
C ILE A 129 0.45 -4.54 -13.05
N GLU A 130 -0.06 -5.53 -13.78
CA GLU A 130 0.71 -6.57 -14.46
C GLU A 130 1.78 -5.98 -15.40
N LYS A 131 1.46 -4.86 -16.07
CA LYS A 131 2.36 -4.21 -17.02
C LYS A 131 3.67 -3.72 -16.41
N ASN A 132 3.71 -3.54 -15.09
CA ASN A 132 4.88 -3.06 -14.35
C ASN A 132 5.53 -4.15 -13.47
N ASN A 133 4.96 -5.35 -13.43
CA ASN A 133 5.32 -6.40 -12.48
C ASN A 133 6.53 -7.23 -12.95
N LEU A 134 7.74 -6.64 -12.94
CA LEU A 134 8.98 -7.27 -13.41
C LEU A 134 9.90 -7.80 -12.29
N ALA A 135 9.50 -7.72 -11.02
CA ALA A 135 10.13 -8.23 -9.79
C ALA A 135 9.81 -7.32 -8.60
N GLN A 136 9.42 -6.08 -8.90
CA GLN A 136 9.22 -5.03 -7.93
C GLN A 136 8.06 -5.36 -6.99
N ASP A 137 8.23 -4.96 -5.74
CA ASP A 137 7.27 -5.21 -4.69
C ASP A 137 6.07 -4.24 -4.75
N VAL A 138 4.98 -4.56 -4.04
CA VAL A 138 3.70 -3.82 -4.07
C VAL A 138 3.88 -2.31 -3.85
N PRO A 139 4.66 -1.82 -2.86
CA PRO A 139 4.88 -0.39 -2.67
C PRO A 139 5.44 0.34 -3.89
N VAL A 140 6.34 -0.31 -4.63
CA VAL A 140 6.99 0.27 -5.81
C VAL A 140 6.04 0.26 -7.00
N LEU A 141 5.24 -0.79 -7.17
CA LEU A 141 4.22 -0.86 -8.22
C LEU A 141 3.11 0.19 -8.03
N LEU A 142 2.81 0.55 -6.78
CA LEU A 142 1.80 1.55 -6.46
C LEU A 142 2.34 2.99 -6.39
N GLN A 143 3.64 3.21 -6.59
CA GLN A 143 4.29 4.49 -6.31
C GLN A 143 3.69 5.70 -7.05
N ASN A 144 3.06 5.50 -8.21
CA ASN A 144 2.45 6.57 -9.00
C ASN A 144 0.99 6.87 -8.60
N SER A 145 0.48 6.23 -7.56
CA SER A 145 -0.82 6.52 -6.96
C SER A 145 -0.81 7.91 -6.31
N VAL A 146 -1.99 8.55 -6.30
CA VAL A 146 -2.18 9.89 -5.72
C VAL A 146 -1.69 9.95 -4.27
N SER A 147 -0.91 10.97 -3.93
CA SER A 147 -0.36 11.21 -2.58
C SER A 147 0.55 10.12 -2.02
N MET A 148 1.11 9.26 -2.87
CA MET A 148 1.95 8.13 -2.43
C MET A 148 3.45 8.39 -2.63
N VAL A 149 4.26 8.05 -1.63
CA VAL A 149 5.72 8.06 -1.70
C VAL A 149 6.23 6.68 -1.27
N SER A 150 6.92 5.98 -2.16
CA SER A 150 7.51 4.66 -1.89
C SER A 150 8.98 4.80 -1.51
N THR A 151 9.51 3.76 -0.86
CA THR A 151 10.93 3.63 -0.50
C THR A 151 11.37 2.17 -0.56
N SER A 152 12.67 1.95 -0.75
CA SER A 152 13.33 0.65 -0.74
C SER A 152 14.68 0.78 -0.05
N ASP A 153 14.92 -0.06 0.96
CA ASP A 153 16.17 -0.01 1.73
C ASP A 153 17.35 -0.48 0.88
N ALA A 154 17.18 -1.58 0.15
CA ALA A 154 18.16 -2.10 -0.81
C ALA A 154 18.28 -1.23 -2.09
N GLY A 155 17.44 -0.22 -2.27
CA GLY A 155 17.49 0.76 -3.37
C GLY A 155 17.03 0.26 -4.75
N ALA A 156 16.70 -1.03 -4.90
CA ALA A 156 16.29 -1.65 -6.17
C ALA A 156 14.77 -1.94 -6.26
N GLY A 157 14.00 -1.68 -5.21
CA GLY A 157 12.56 -1.93 -5.19
C GLY A 157 12.15 -3.39 -4.99
N VAL A 158 13.06 -4.19 -4.43
CA VAL A 158 12.90 -5.62 -4.05
C VAL A 158 13.38 -5.76 -2.60
N GLY A 159 12.76 -6.65 -1.82
CA GLY A 159 13.09 -6.83 -0.40
C GLY A 159 12.29 -5.86 0.48
N TYR A 160 12.95 -5.23 1.46
CA TYR A 160 12.30 -4.20 2.29
C TYR A 160 11.89 -3.00 1.44
N THR A 161 10.59 -2.89 1.26
CA THR A 161 9.95 -1.74 0.63
C THR A 161 8.76 -1.29 1.46
N SER A 162 8.45 0.00 1.38
CA SER A 162 7.33 0.58 2.10
C SER A 162 6.80 1.79 1.35
N PHE A 163 5.65 2.31 1.75
CA PHE A 163 5.11 3.55 1.23
C PHE A 163 4.45 4.39 2.32
N ARG A 164 4.39 5.69 2.06
CA ARG A 164 3.64 6.68 2.82
C ARG A 164 2.48 7.18 1.98
N LEU A 165 1.36 7.46 2.63
CA LEU A 165 0.16 8.02 2.00
C LEU A 165 -0.22 9.32 2.71
N ARG A 166 -0.24 10.44 1.97
CA ARG A 166 -0.36 11.80 2.54
C ARG A 166 0.67 12.08 3.66
N GLY A 167 1.90 11.56 3.49
CA GLY A 167 2.96 11.66 4.50
C GLY A 167 2.76 10.80 5.76
N SER A 168 1.67 10.03 5.86
CA SER A 168 1.48 9.05 6.93
C SER A 168 2.23 7.76 6.62
N ASP A 169 2.98 7.25 7.59
CA ASP A 169 3.77 6.02 7.46
C ASP A 169 2.90 4.75 7.47
N ALA A 170 3.52 3.61 7.16
CA ALA A 170 2.86 2.32 7.02
C ALA A 170 2.08 1.88 8.27
N THR A 171 2.47 2.32 9.48
CA THR A 171 1.76 1.97 10.71
C THR A 171 0.37 2.62 10.81
N ARG A 172 0.06 3.57 9.93
CA ARG A 172 -1.20 4.32 9.84
C ARG A 172 -2.01 3.99 8.59
N ILE A 173 -1.63 2.91 7.89
CA ILE A 173 -2.28 2.45 6.66
C ILE A 173 -2.76 1.02 6.91
N ASN A 174 -4.08 0.83 6.93
CA ASN A 174 -4.64 -0.50 7.12
C ASN A 174 -4.66 -1.25 5.79
N VAL A 175 -4.16 -2.49 5.78
CA VAL A 175 -4.09 -3.33 4.59
C VAL A 175 -4.89 -4.60 4.83
N THR A 176 -5.72 -4.95 3.85
CA THR A 176 -6.53 -6.17 3.90
C THR A 176 -6.34 -6.99 2.63
N ILE A 177 -6.32 -8.31 2.77
CA ILE A 177 -6.30 -9.27 1.68
C ILE A 177 -7.57 -10.10 1.81
N ASN A 178 -8.48 -10.00 0.83
CA ASN A 178 -9.81 -10.63 0.90
C ASN A 178 -10.55 -10.26 2.21
N SER A 179 -10.48 -8.99 2.62
CA SER A 179 -11.05 -8.46 3.89
C SER A 179 -10.43 -8.96 5.20
N ILE A 180 -9.42 -9.83 5.15
CA ILE A 180 -8.60 -10.21 6.31
C ILE A 180 -7.49 -9.16 6.51
N PRO A 181 -7.32 -8.59 7.71
CA PRO A 181 -6.22 -7.67 7.99
C PRO A 181 -4.87 -8.39 7.98
N VAL A 182 -3.83 -7.73 7.45
CA VAL A 182 -2.48 -8.31 7.37
C VAL A 182 -1.39 -7.46 8.03
N ASN A 183 -1.78 -6.33 8.62
CA ASN A 183 -0.89 -5.53 9.45
C ASN A 183 -0.44 -6.37 10.66
N ASP A 184 0.84 -6.31 10.98
CA ASP A 184 1.38 -6.89 12.20
C ASP A 184 0.72 -6.25 13.43
N ALA A 185 0.26 -7.04 14.40
CA ALA A 185 -0.60 -6.52 15.46
C ALA A 185 0.12 -5.60 16.45
N GLU A 186 1.44 -5.75 16.57
CA GLU A 186 2.28 -5.00 17.50
C GLU A 186 2.82 -3.71 16.89
N SER A 187 3.40 -3.78 15.69
CA SER A 187 3.95 -2.63 14.95
C SER A 187 2.91 -1.89 14.10
N GLN A 188 1.80 -2.55 13.78
CA GLN A 188 0.74 -2.07 12.88
C GLN A 188 1.18 -1.82 11.43
N GLY A 189 2.41 -2.16 11.07
CA GLY A 189 2.92 -2.06 9.69
C GLY A 189 2.62 -3.31 8.86
N VAL A 190 2.91 -3.23 7.55
CA VAL A 190 2.94 -4.41 6.66
C VAL A 190 4.36 -4.62 6.16
N TRP A 191 4.84 -5.85 6.32
CA TRP A 191 6.14 -6.29 5.83
C TRP A 191 5.94 -7.01 4.50
N TRP A 192 5.94 -6.26 3.40
CA TRP A 192 5.65 -6.78 2.06
C TRP A 192 6.64 -7.88 1.62
N VAL A 193 7.88 -7.79 2.09
CA VAL A 193 8.93 -8.80 1.91
C VAL A 193 8.52 -10.20 2.40
N ASN A 194 7.64 -10.28 3.40
CA ASN A 194 7.10 -11.55 3.92
C ASN A 194 6.05 -12.17 3.00
N MET A 195 5.59 -11.44 1.98
CA MET A 195 4.62 -11.88 0.98
C MET A 195 5.14 -11.57 -0.45
N PRO A 196 6.30 -12.13 -0.84
CA PRO A 196 6.94 -11.74 -2.08
C PRO A 196 6.13 -12.17 -3.30
N ASP A 197 6.11 -11.33 -4.33
CA ASP A 197 5.32 -11.52 -5.56
C ASP A 197 3.81 -11.71 -5.33
N PHE A 198 3.27 -11.28 -4.18
CA PHE A 198 1.83 -11.41 -3.89
C PHE A 198 0.95 -10.70 -4.94
N ILE A 199 1.51 -9.68 -5.58
CA ILE A 199 0.87 -8.95 -6.66
C ILE A 199 0.47 -9.85 -7.84
N SER A 200 1.22 -10.92 -8.13
CA SER A 200 0.89 -11.88 -9.21
C SER A 200 -0.35 -12.74 -8.90
N SER A 201 -0.77 -12.78 -7.63
CA SER A 201 -2.02 -13.38 -7.16
C SER A 201 -3.16 -12.37 -6.99
N THR A 202 -2.89 -11.06 -7.13
CA THR A 202 -3.85 -9.99 -6.85
C THR A 202 -4.59 -9.60 -8.12
N GLU A 203 -5.91 -9.66 -8.12
CA GLU A 203 -6.76 -9.37 -9.29
C GLU A 203 -7.17 -7.89 -9.34
N ASN A 204 -7.27 -7.21 -8.20
CA ASN A 204 -7.46 -5.77 -8.14
C ASN A 204 -7.12 -5.21 -6.74
N ILE A 205 -6.92 -3.89 -6.69
CA ILE A 205 -6.60 -3.13 -5.47
C ILE A 205 -7.54 -1.93 -5.36
N GLN A 206 -8.04 -1.64 -4.16
CA GLN A 206 -8.70 -0.37 -3.83
C GLN A 206 -7.89 0.39 -2.78
N ILE A 207 -7.58 1.65 -3.06
CA ILE A 207 -6.93 2.56 -2.12
C ILE A 207 -7.96 3.63 -1.73
N GLN A 208 -8.31 3.69 -0.44
CA GLN A 208 -9.07 4.80 0.15
C GLN A 208 -8.08 5.70 0.88
N ARG A 209 -8.14 7.02 0.68
CA ARG A 209 -7.22 7.97 1.32
C ARG A 209 -7.90 8.68 2.49
N GLY A 210 -7.13 9.06 3.49
CA GLY A 210 -7.67 9.65 4.72
C GLY A 210 -8.31 8.61 5.64
N VAL A 211 -9.22 9.05 6.49
CA VAL A 211 -10.05 8.15 7.31
C VAL A 211 -11.13 7.55 6.41
N GLY A 212 -10.77 6.46 5.73
CA GLY A 212 -11.65 5.68 4.87
C GLY A 212 -12.83 5.06 5.61
N ALA A 213 -13.63 4.26 4.90
CA ALA A 213 -14.74 3.55 5.51
C ALA A 213 -14.25 2.54 6.56
N SER A 214 -15.08 2.24 7.55
CA SER A 214 -14.78 1.24 8.58
C SER A 214 -14.39 -0.10 7.96
N THR A 215 -13.43 -0.78 8.56
CA THR A 215 -12.85 -2.00 8.01
C THR A 215 -12.32 -2.86 9.15
N ASN A 216 -11.89 -4.08 8.84
CA ASN A 216 -11.22 -4.96 9.79
C ASN A 216 -9.74 -4.59 9.89
N GLY A 217 -9.17 -4.65 11.10
CA GLY A 217 -7.74 -4.42 11.34
C GLY A 217 -7.42 -3.12 12.06
N ALA A 218 -6.20 -2.63 11.85
CA ALA A 218 -5.64 -1.48 12.56
C ALA A 218 -6.38 -0.18 12.21
N GLY A 219 -6.37 0.77 13.15
CA GLY A 219 -6.86 2.13 12.91
C GLY A 219 -6.05 2.82 11.81
N ALA A 220 -6.72 3.26 10.75
CA ALA A 220 -6.09 3.91 9.61
C ALA A 220 -6.31 5.43 9.64
N PHE A 221 -5.22 6.20 9.45
CA PHE A 221 -5.28 7.64 9.25
C PHE A 221 -4.83 8.04 7.85
N GLY A 222 -3.78 7.39 7.32
CA GLY A 222 -3.30 7.67 5.96
C GLY A 222 -4.26 7.15 4.89
N GLY A 223 -4.86 5.98 5.15
CA GLY A 223 -5.79 5.32 4.24
C GLY A 223 -5.89 3.83 4.45
N THR A 224 -6.69 3.18 3.61
CA THR A 224 -6.83 1.73 3.57
C THR A 224 -6.46 1.19 2.20
N VAL A 225 -5.73 0.08 2.13
CA VAL A 225 -5.41 -0.64 0.90
C VAL A 225 -6.03 -2.03 0.95
N ASN A 226 -6.99 -2.29 0.08
CA ASN A 226 -7.65 -3.59 -0.04
C ASN A 226 -7.15 -4.31 -1.29
N LEU A 227 -6.65 -5.54 -1.12
CA LEU A 227 -6.23 -6.44 -2.20
C LEU A 227 -7.23 -7.59 -2.30
N GLN A 228 -7.64 -7.91 -3.53
CA GLN A 228 -8.53 -9.04 -3.81
C GLN A 228 -7.81 -10.09 -4.66
N THR A 229 -7.86 -11.34 -4.20
CA THR A 229 -7.32 -12.52 -4.92
C THR A 229 -8.40 -13.52 -5.32
N THR A 230 -9.64 -13.27 -4.90
CA THR A 230 -10.69 -14.27 -4.92
C THR A 230 -11.45 -14.38 -6.23
N THR A 231 -11.21 -13.52 -7.23
CA THR A 231 -11.99 -13.50 -8.48
C THR A 231 -11.96 -14.83 -9.23
N LEU A 232 -13.13 -15.42 -9.45
CA LEU A 232 -13.34 -16.64 -10.20
C LEU A 232 -12.93 -16.47 -11.67
N LYS A 233 -12.16 -17.43 -12.16
CA LYS A 233 -11.83 -17.59 -13.58
C LYS A 233 -12.58 -18.81 -14.08
N GLU A 234 -13.50 -18.62 -15.02
CA GLU A 234 -14.35 -19.72 -15.51
C GLU A 234 -13.59 -20.71 -16.40
N LYS A 235 -12.53 -20.25 -17.06
CA LYS A 235 -11.75 -21.04 -18.01
C LYS A 235 -10.41 -21.44 -17.41
N ALA A 236 -9.99 -22.67 -17.72
CA ALA A 236 -8.66 -23.14 -17.41
C ALA A 236 -7.61 -22.20 -18.01
N TYR A 237 -6.53 -21.99 -17.27
CA TYR A 237 -5.44 -21.12 -17.70
C TYR A 237 -4.11 -21.58 -17.12
N ALA A 238 -3.04 -21.21 -17.81
CA ALA A 238 -1.69 -21.27 -17.29
C ALA A 238 -0.93 -20.01 -17.71
N GLU A 239 -0.03 -19.56 -16.86
CA GLU A 239 0.84 -18.43 -17.11
C GLU A 239 2.24 -18.73 -16.59
N ILE A 240 3.23 -18.47 -17.43
CA ILE A 240 4.64 -18.46 -17.05
C ILE A 240 5.13 -17.04 -17.27
N ALA A 241 5.66 -16.42 -16.23
CA ALA A 241 6.30 -15.11 -16.31
C ALA A 241 7.73 -15.21 -15.79
N SER A 242 8.68 -14.63 -16.52
CA SER A 242 10.07 -14.53 -16.10
C SER A 242 10.63 -13.17 -16.47
N SER A 243 11.48 -12.62 -15.61
CA SER A 243 12.18 -11.38 -15.86
C SER A 243 13.58 -11.40 -15.26
N ALA A 244 14.47 -10.62 -15.86
CA ALA A 244 15.84 -10.46 -15.42
C ALA A 244 16.36 -9.05 -15.75
N GLY A 245 17.35 -8.57 -14.99
CA GLY A 245 17.93 -7.25 -15.25
C GLY A 245 19.02 -6.84 -14.27
N SER A 246 19.14 -5.53 -14.07
CA SER A 246 20.14 -4.90 -13.19
C SER A 246 20.16 -5.50 -11.78
N PHE A 247 21.31 -5.40 -11.11
CA PHE A 247 21.55 -5.95 -9.77
C PHE A 247 21.30 -7.47 -9.69
N ASN A 248 21.56 -8.18 -10.79
CA ASN A 248 21.27 -9.61 -10.93
C ASN A 248 19.83 -9.97 -10.52
N THR A 249 18.90 -9.03 -10.73
CA THR A 249 17.52 -9.20 -10.31
C THR A 249 16.85 -10.18 -11.25
N GLN A 250 16.27 -11.24 -10.71
CA GLN A 250 15.60 -12.29 -11.46
C GLN A 250 14.27 -12.63 -10.79
N LYS A 251 13.25 -12.85 -11.59
CA LYS A 251 11.94 -13.33 -11.14
C LYS A 251 11.48 -14.48 -12.03
N TYR A 252 10.91 -15.49 -11.39
CA TYR A 252 10.25 -16.62 -12.04
C TYR A 252 8.90 -16.83 -11.36
N THR A 253 7.82 -16.85 -12.14
CA THR A 253 6.47 -17.08 -11.65
C THR A 253 5.78 -18.08 -12.57
N PHE A 254 5.20 -19.12 -11.96
CA PHE A 254 4.28 -20.03 -12.62
C PHE A 254 2.92 -19.91 -11.94
N LYS A 255 1.86 -19.74 -12.72
CA LYS A 255 0.47 -19.66 -12.27
C LYS A 255 -0.39 -20.58 -13.12
N THR A 256 -1.34 -21.27 -12.51
CA THR A 256 -2.30 -22.10 -13.23
C THR A 256 -3.63 -22.13 -12.48
N GLY A 257 -4.72 -22.36 -13.22
CA GLY A 257 -6.00 -22.67 -12.61
C GLY A 257 -6.84 -23.54 -13.53
N THR A 258 -7.70 -24.35 -12.93
CA THR A 258 -8.52 -25.34 -13.64
C THR A 258 -9.69 -24.73 -14.40
N GLY A 259 -10.03 -23.47 -14.10
CA GLY A 259 -11.36 -22.95 -14.42
C GLY A 259 -12.44 -23.67 -13.61
N LEU A 260 -13.70 -23.47 -14.00
CA LEU A 260 -14.83 -24.19 -13.41
C LEU A 260 -14.89 -25.65 -13.89
N ILE A 261 -14.53 -26.57 -13.00
CA ILE A 261 -14.76 -28.01 -13.17
C ILE A 261 -16.20 -28.31 -12.79
N ASN A 262 -16.93 -28.97 -13.69
CA ASN A 262 -18.33 -29.36 -13.50
C ASN A 262 -19.22 -28.19 -13.03
N ASN A 263 -18.90 -26.96 -13.44
CA ASN A 263 -19.61 -25.74 -13.03
C ASN A 263 -19.61 -25.43 -11.52
N HIS A 264 -18.75 -26.08 -10.74
CA HIS A 264 -18.75 -25.96 -9.28
C HIS A 264 -17.37 -25.73 -8.68
N PHE A 265 -16.34 -26.46 -9.10
CA PHE A 265 -15.05 -26.45 -8.43
C PHE A 265 -14.02 -25.64 -9.21
N THR A 266 -13.16 -24.90 -8.52
CA THR A 266 -11.94 -24.30 -9.09
C THR A 266 -10.75 -24.61 -8.20
N PHE A 267 -9.61 -24.83 -8.83
CA PHE A 267 -8.32 -24.93 -8.16
C PHE A 267 -7.35 -23.98 -8.86
N ASP A 268 -6.69 -23.15 -8.08
CA ASP A 268 -5.72 -22.16 -8.55
C ASP A 268 -4.41 -22.35 -7.77
N ALA A 269 -3.28 -22.28 -8.47
CA ALA A 269 -1.97 -22.39 -7.89
C ALA A 269 -1.01 -21.36 -8.50
N ARG A 270 -0.11 -20.83 -7.67
CA ARG A 270 1.02 -20.01 -8.10
C ARG A 270 2.24 -20.37 -7.27
N ALA A 271 3.40 -20.43 -7.90
CA ALA A 271 4.70 -20.46 -7.23
C ALA A 271 5.60 -19.39 -7.86
N SER A 272 6.45 -18.75 -7.04
CA SER A 272 7.44 -17.82 -7.55
C SER A 272 8.72 -17.78 -6.73
N LYS A 273 9.77 -17.29 -7.38
CA LYS A 273 11.06 -16.97 -6.80
C LYS A 273 11.52 -15.61 -7.33
N ILE A 274 11.99 -14.74 -6.44
CA ILE A 274 12.66 -13.49 -6.78
C ILE A 274 14.05 -13.51 -6.12
N SER A 275 15.09 -13.19 -6.87
CA SER A 275 16.42 -12.94 -6.33
C SER A 275 16.97 -11.60 -6.80
N SER A 276 17.74 -10.91 -5.98
CA SER A 276 18.42 -9.66 -6.35
C SER A 276 19.65 -9.47 -5.47
N ASP A 277 20.70 -8.85 -6.00
CA ASP A 277 21.88 -8.45 -5.23
C ASP A 277 21.63 -7.12 -4.47
N GLY A 278 20.59 -6.36 -4.85
CA GLY A 278 20.35 -5.01 -4.35
C GLY A 278 21.22 -3.94 -5.01
N TYR A 279 20.84 -2.67 -4.87
CA TYR A 279 21.67 -1.53 -5.28
C TYR A 279 22.67 -1.15 -4.17
N ILE A 280 22.22 -1.19 -2.91
CA ILE A 280 23.08 -1.03 -1.74
C ILE A 280 23.98 -2.26 -1.62
N ASP A 281 25.24 -2.04 -1.27
CA ASP A 281 26.25 -3.11 -1.18
C ASP A 281 25.80 -4.18 -0.18
N ARG A 282 26.01 -5.45 -0.57
CA ARG A 282 25.54 -6.65 0.13
C ARG A 282 24.03 -6.76 0.37
N ALA A 283 23.17 -5.83 -0.07
CA ALA A 283 21.73 -5.80 0.26
C ALA A 283 20.87 -6.81 -0.56
N SER A 284 21.30 -8.07 -0.58
CA SER A 284 20.68 -9.13 -1.38
C SER A 284 19.30 -9.57 -0.87
N SER A 285 18.52 -10.21 -1.74
CA SER A 285 17.23 -10.83 -1.44
C SER A 285 17.12 -12.19 -2.12
N ASP A 286 16.73 -13.24 -1.39
CA ASP A 286 16.25 -14.55 -1.90
C ASP A 286 14.84 -14.80 -1.37
N LEU A 287 13.85 -14.57 -2.22
CA LEU A 287 12.44 -14.53 -1.87
C LEU A 287 11.71 -15.67 -2.59
N LYS A 288 10.93 -16.46 -1.85
CA LYS A 288 10.13 -17.57 -2.39
C LYS A 288 8.71 -17.44 -1.88
N SER A 289 7.73 -17.71 -2.74
CA SER A 289 6.34 -17.77 -2.30
C SER A 289 5.50 -18.72 -3.12
N TYR A 290 4.40 -19.17 -2.51
CA TYR A 290 3.33 -19.87 -3.22
C TYR A 290 1.95 -19.34 -2.81
N TYR A 291 0.96 -19.63 -3.65
CA TYR A 291 -0.46 -19.39 -3.40
C TYR A 291 -1.24 -20.58 -3.92
N LEU A 292 -2.17 -21.09 -3.13
CA LEU A 292 -3.07 -22.18 -3.44
C LEU A 292 -4.49 -21.73 -3.08
N SER A 293 -5.45 -22.01 -3.96
CA SER A 293 -6.86 -21.73 -3.72
C SER A 293 -7.70 -22.89 -4.24
N ALA A 294 -8.66 -23.32 -3.44
CA ALA A 294 -9.71 -24.24 -3.83
C ALA A 294 -11.06 -23.60 -3.54
N GLY A 295 -11.92 -23.49 -4.56
CA GLY A 295 -13.24 -22.89 -4.44
C GLY A 295 -14.33 -23.86 -4.87
N TYR A 296 -15.43 -23.88 -4.12
CA TYR A 296 -16.70 -24.46 -4.51
C TYR A 296 -17.72 -23.34 -4.70
N TYR A 297 -18.41 -23.34 -5.83
CA TYR A 297 -19.39 -22.35 -6.24
C TYR A 297 -20.70 -23.04 -6.60
N ASP A 298 -21.79 -22.61 -5.98
CA ASP A 298 -23.15 -22.91 -6.39
C ASP A 298 -23.89 -21.59 -6.69
N LYS A 299 -25.18 -21.64 -7.01
CA LYS A 299 -25.97 -20.45 -7.38
C LYS A 299 -25.99 -19.38 -6.29
N LYS A 300 -26.11 -19.79 -5.02
CA LYS A 300 -26.27 -18.89 -3.88
C LYS A 300 -25.15 -19.03 -2.84
N THR A 301 -24.27 -20.00 -2.97
CA THR A 301 -23.30 -20.31 -1.92
C THR A 301 -21.94 -20.50 -2.55
N SER A 302 -20.90 -19.94 -1.93
CA SER A 302 -19.52 -20.29 -2.22
C SER A 302 -18.75 -20.60 -0.95
N LEU A 303 -17.82 -21.54 -1.08
CA LEU A 303 -16.84 -21.89 -0.06
C LEU A 303 -15.46 -21.82 -0.71
N LYS A 304 -14.53 -21.12 -0.09
CA LYS A 304 -13.19 -20.94 -0.65
C LYS A 304 -12.13 -21.12 0.43
N ILE A 305 -11.19 -22.01 0.17
CA ILE A 305 -10.00 -22.25 1.00
C ILE A 305 -8.82 -21.63 0.25
N ILE A 306 -8.07 -20.77 0.93
CA ILE A 306 -6.89 -20.11 0.39
C ILE A 306 -5.73 -20.35 1.35
N GLN A 307 -4.59 -20.76 0.80
CA GLN A 307 -3.33 -20.86 1.51
C GLN A 307 -2.25 -20.14 0.71
N PHE A 308 -1.49 -19.27 1.34
CA PHE A 308 -0.32 -18.67 0.72
C PHE A 308 0.80 -18.51 1.74
N SER A 309 2.03 -18.55 1.27
CA SER A 309 3.20 -18.44 2.12
C SER A 309 4.29 -17.66 1.42
N GLY A 310 5.02 -16.87 2.19
CA GLY A 310 6.27 -16.25 1.77
C GLY A 310 7.40 -16.67 2.70
N LYS A 311 8.55 -16.94 2.09
CA LYS A 311 9.82 -17.11 2.78
C LYS A 311 10.80 -16.09 2.22
N GLU A 312 11.37 -15.30 3.10
CA GLU A 312 12.38 -14.32 2.75
C GLU A 312 13.70 -14.61 3.47
N ILE A 313 14.78 -14.39 2.72
CA ILE A 313 16.13 -14.25 3.26
C ILE A 313 16.67 -12.99 2.62
N THR A 314 16.86 -11.95 3.41
CA THR A 314 17.36 -10.65 2.95
C THR A 314 18.59 -10.27 3.74
N TYR A 315 19.58 -9.66 3.10
CA TYR A 315 20.69 -9.06 3.82
C TYR A 315 20.28 -7.68 4.32
N GLN A 316 20.64 -7.36 5.56
CA GLN A 316 20.21 -6.13 6.20
C GLN A 316 20.84 -4.90 5.51
N ALA A 317 19.96 -3.96 5.14
CA ALA A 317 20.31 -2.62 4.66
C ALA A 317 19.59 -1.56 5.50
N TRP A 318 19.36 -1.86 6.78
CA TRP A 318 18.56 -1.05 7.70
C TRP A 318 19.30 0.18 8.26
N TRP A 319 20.60 0.29 8.01
CA TRP A 319 21.37 1.48 8.35
C TRP A 319 21.56 2.30 7.09
N GLY A 320 21.14 3.56 7.14
CA GLY A 320 21.26 4.45 6.00
C GLY A 320 22.71 4.75 5.68
N THR A 321 22.97 5.19 4.45
CA THR A 321 24.27 5.76 4.08
C THR A 321 24.42 7.14 4.72
N PRO A 322 25.50 7.42 5.47
CA PRO A 322 25.68 8.69 6.15
C PRO A 322 25.87 9.83 5.15
N GLU A 323 25.43 11.03 5.53
CA GLU A 323 25.47 12.23 4.68
C GLU A 323 26.87 12.53 4.15
N SER A 324 27.90 12.37 4.99
CA SER A 324 29.31 12.57 4.63
C SER A 324 29.72 11.71 3.43
N ARG A 325 29.27 10.44 3.39
CA ARG A 325 29.49 9.52 2.26
C ARG A 325 28.70 9.91 1.03
N ILE A 326 27.47 10.42 1.19
CA ILE A 326 26.65 10.91 0.08
C ILE A 326 27.27 12.13 -0.58
N LYS A 327 27.80 13.07 0.22
CA LYS A 327 28.50 14.28 -0.24
C LYS A 327 29.90 13.99 -0.78
N GLY A 328 30.51 12.89 -0.34
CA GLY A 328 31.85 12.46 -0.76
C GLY A 328 32.98 13.27 -0.10
N ASN A 329 32.74 13.87 1.06
CA ASN A 329 33.76 14.60 1.81
C ASN A 329 34.48 13.65 2.77
N GLN A 330 35.78 13.42 2.53
CA GLN A 330 36.58 12.47 3.33
C GLN A 330 36.78 12.93 4.77
N ASP A 331 36.99 14.22 5.02
CA ASP A 331 37.16 14.74 6.38
C ASP A 331 35.87 14.58 7.18
N GLU A 332 34.72 14.86 6.57
CA GLU A 332 33.41 14.61 7.19
C GLU A 332 33.16 13.12 7.45
N MET A 333 33.66 12.22 6.59
CA MET A 333 33.55 10.77 6.82
C MET A 333 34.41 10.31 7.99
N LEU A 334 35.62 10.87 8.14
CA LEU A 334 36.48 10.61 9.31
C LEU A 334 35.84 11.14 10.59
N THR A 335 35.26 12.34 10.57
CA THR A 335 34.50 12.89 11.70
C THR A 335 33.30 12.01 12.04
N HIS A 336 32.52 11.59 11.05
CA HIS A 336 31.41 10.65 11.25
C HIS A 336 31.87 9.33 11.88
N ALA A 337 32.99 8.78 11.38
CA ALA A 337 33.57 7.56 11.91
C ALA A 337 33.97 7.71 13.40
N MET A 338 34.58 8.84 13.76
CA MET A 338 34.92 9.16 15.15
C MET A 338 33.66 9.32 16.02
N ASN A 339 32.68 10.10 15.55
CA ASN A 339 31.43 10.38 16.27
C ASN A 339 30.63 9.10 16.57
N ASN A 340 30.64 8.15 15.66
CA ASN A 340 29.88 6.90 15.77
C ASN A 340 30.74 5.72 16.25
N GLY A 341 32.00 5.96 16.65
CA GLY A 341 32.89 4.94 17.20
C GLY A 341 33.24 3.81 16.24
N LEU A 342 33.31 4.08 14.93
CA LEU A 342 33.68 3.09 13.92
C LEU A 342 35.11 2.60 14.13
N ASP A 343 35.34 1.30 13.96
CA ASP A 343 36.70 0.75 13.96
C ASP A 343 37.43 1.01 12.63
N SER A 344 38.69 0.58 12.53
CA SER A 344 39.51 0.80 11.33
C SER A 344 38.92 0.15 10.07
N ALA A 345 38.34 -1.04 10.19
CA ALA A 345 37.76 -1.77 9.06
C ALA A 345 36.43 -1.13 8.61
N GLU A 346 35.61 -0.69 9.57
CA GLU A 346 34.37 0.05 9.30
C GLU A 346 34.63 1.42 8.69
N THR A 347 35.67 2.12 9.17
CA THR A 347 36.12 3.39 8.61
C THR A 347 36.66 3.20 7.19
N GLU A 348 37.44 2.15 6.94
CA GLU A 348 37.91 1.81 5.60
C GLU A 348 36.75 1.47 4.66
N ASN A 349 35.78 0.67 5.11
CA ASN A 349 34.55 0.38 4.37
C ASN A 349 33.80 1.68 4.02
N LEU A 350 33.67 2.63 4.94
CA LEU A 350 33.03 3.92 4.69
C LEU A 350 33.76 4.77 3.64
N ILE A 351 35.08 4.90 3.77
CA ILE A 351 35.91 5.75 2.89
C ILE A 351 35.98 5.16 1.48
N ASN A 352 36.11 3.83 1.36
CA ASN A 352 36.29 3.15 0.09
C ASN A 352 34.97 2.79 -0.61
N SER A 353 33.83 2.86 0.09
CA SER A 353 32.51 2.65 -0.51
C SER A 353 32.05 3.84 -1.34
N GLY A 354 31.10 3.58 -2.25
CA GLY A 354 30.38 4.64 -2.96
C GLY A 354 29.10 5.07 -2.23
N ARG A 355 28.17 5.64 -3.01
CA ARG A 355 26.78 5.91 -2.58
C ARG A 355 26.02 4.63 -2.17
N THR A 356 26.56 3.46 -2.48
CA THR A 356 26.01 2.14 -2.15
C THR A 356 26.50 1.62 -0.80
N TYR A 357 27.16 2.44 0.02
CA TYR A 357 27.69 2.03 1.32
C TYR A 357 26.65 1.30 2.18
N ASN A 358 27.05 0.14 2.70
CA ASN A 358 26.36 -0.60 3.73
C ASN A 358 27.29 -0.78 4.94
N TYR A 359 26.82 -0.38 6.12
CA TYR A 359 27.56 -0.49 7.37
C TYR A 359 27.92 -1.95 7.69
N TYR A 360 26.99 -2.87 7.45
CA TYR A 360 27.16 -4.27 7.80
C TYR A 360 28.15 -4.97 6.89
N GLN A 361 29.10 -5.70 7.48
CA GLN A 361 30.14 -6.45 6.76
C GLN A 361 30.08 -7.97 7.03
N TYR A 362 29.36 -8.39 8.08
CA TYR A 362 29.22 -9.80 8.42
C TYR A 362 28.37 -10.54 7.38
N LYS A 363 28.88 -11.66 6.87
CA LYS A 363 28.28 -12.39 5.74
C LYS A 363 26.84 -12.84 5.98
N ASN A 364 26.46 -13.19 7.22
CA ASN A 364 25.10 -13.61 7.56
C ASN A 364 24.35 -12.54 8.35
N GLU A 365 24.61 -11.26 8.09
CA GLU A 365 23.78 -10.17 8.61
C GLU A 365 22.43 -10.14 7.87
N ILE A 366 21.60 -11.16 8.11
CA ILE A 366 20.38 -11.43 7.35
C ILE A 366 19.15 -11.28 8.22
N ASP A 367 18.00 -10.97 7.61
CA ASP A 367 16.69 -11.36 8.10
C ASP A 367 16.26 -12.66 7.39
N HIS A 368 15.66 -13.56 8.16
CA HIS A 368 15.19 -14.86 7.70
C HIS A 368 13.82 -15.12 8.31
N TYR A 369 12.79 -14.77 7.56
CA TYR A 369 11.40 -14.87 7.99
C TYR A 369 10.55 -15.76 7.09
N THR A 370 9.57 -16.44 7.67
CA THR A 370 8.53 -17.17 6.94
C THR A 370 7.16 -16.82 7.50
N GLN A 371 6.21 -16.55 6.63
CA GLN A 371 4.84 -16.22 7.00
C GLN A 371 3.85 -17.06 6.18
N ASP A 372 3.15 -17.95 6.87
CA ASP A 372 2.12 -18.83 6.30
C ASP A 372 0.73 -18.28 6.61
N HIS A 373 -0.13 -18.14 5.61
CA HIS A 373 -1.49 -17.63 5.74
C HIS A 373 -2.51 -18.67 5.27
N PHE A 374 -3.56 -18.84 6.07
CA PHE A 374 -4.68 -19.72 5.81
C PHE A 374 -5.97 -18.91 5.93
N GLN A 375 -6.85 -19.03 4.94
CA GLN A 375 -8.16 -18.38 4.94
C GLN A 375 -9.23 -19.36 4.50
N LEU A 376 -10.36 -19.37 5.21
CA LEU A 376 -11.58 -20.08 4.83
C LEU A 376 -12.69 -19.05 4.70
N HIS A 377 -13.23 -18.88 3.51
CA HIS A 377 -14.31 -17.95 3.20
C HIS A 377 -15.59 -18.72 2.89
N PHE A 378 -16.68 -18.34 3.55
CA PHE A 378 -18.03 -18.81 3.25
C PHE A 378 -18.90 -17.61 2.90
N THR A 379 -19.50 -17.63 1.71
CA THR A 379 -20.43 -16.61 1.25
C THR A 379 -21.77 -17.26 0.92
N HIS A 380 -22.86 -16.65 1.36
CA HIS A 380 -24.21 -17.10 1.05
C HIS A 380 -25.13 -15.94 0.71
N GLN A 381 -25.74 -15.99 -0.47
CA GLN A 381 -26.83 -15.13 -0.89
C GLN A 381 -28.16 -15.70 -0.37
N ILE A 382 -28.66 -15.13 0.73
CA ILE A 382 -29.90 -15.57 1.39
C ILE A 382 -31.09 -15.36 0.44
N ASN A 383 -31.17 -14.17 -0.17
CA ASN A 383 -32.17 -13.81 -1.18
C ASN A 383 -31.63 -12.69 -2.09
N GLU A 384 -32.48 -12.09 -2.92
CA GLU A 384 -32.07 -11.04 -3.86
C GLU A 384 -31.59 -9.74 -3.18
N TYR A 385 -31.93 -9.53 -1.91
CA TYR A 385 -31.54 -8.34 -1.14
C TYR A 385 -30.44 -8.61 -0.13
N PHE A 386 -30.41 -9.80 0.47
CA PHE A 386 -29.53 -10.15 1.57
C PHE A 386 -28.44 -11.14 1.17
N SER A 387 -27.22 -10.82 1.57
CA SER A 387 -26.09 -11.75 1.54
C SER A 387 -25.33 -11.74 2.85
N ALA A 388 -24.68 -12.85 3.17
CA ALA A 388 -23.82 -12.99 4.33
C ALA A 388 -22.46 -13.55 3.91
N ASN A 389 -21.41 -13.09 4.57
CA ASN A 389 -20.06 -13.60 4.41
C ASN A 389 -19.44 -13.80 5.80
N VAL A 390 -18.77 -14.93 5.98
CA VAL A 390 -17.98 -15.25 7.18
C VAL A 390 -16.66 -15.81 6.70
N ALA A 391 -15.56 -15.34 7.30
CA ALA A 391 -14.25 -15.89 7.05
C ALA A 391 -13.53 -16.22 8.36
N LEU A 392 -12.79 -17.32 8.33
CA LEU A 392 -11.80 -17.70 9.35
C LEU A 392 -10.41 -17.48 8.77
N HIS A 393 -9.48 -17.02 9.59
CA HIS A 393 -8.09 -16.86 9.18
C HIS A 393 -7.11 -17.30 10.25
N TYR A 394 -5.94 -17.72 9.79
CA TYR A 394 -4.77 -18.03 10.62
C TYR A 394 -3.50 -17.67 9.85
N THR A 395 -2.63 -16.90 10.48
CA THR A 395 -1.31 -16.53 10.02
C THR A 395 -0.29 -17.01 11.04
N TYR A 396 0.69 -17.78 10.58
CA TYR A 396 1.83 -18.23 11.37
C TYR A 396 3.10 -17.58 10.84
N GLY A 397 3.69 -16.67 11.62
CA GLY A 397 4.95 -16.02 11.32
C GLY A 397 6.05 -16.53 12.23
N ARG A 398 7.22 -16.80 11.64
CA ARG A 398 8.40 -17.23 12.41
C ARG A 398 9.66 -16.85 11.69
N GLY A 399 10.63 -16.34 12.43
CA GLY A 399 11.92 -16.00 11.88
C GLY A 399 12.80 -15.25 12.85
N TYR A 400 13.96 -14.85 12.35
CA TYR A 400 14.92 -14.07 13.09
C TYR A 400 15.74 -13.22 12.14
N TYR A 401 16.25 -12.11 12.66
CA TYR A 401 17.43 -11.49 12.09
C TYR A 401 18.66 -11.89 12.89
N GLU A 402 19.75 -12.16 12.17
CA GLU A 402 21.06 -12.53 12.70
C GLU A 402 22.01 -11.34 12.61
N GLN A 403 22.83 -11.15 13.64
CA GLN A 403 23.76 -10.01 13.71
C GLN A 403 25.09 -10.41 14.31
N TYR A 404 26.16 -9.86 13.75
CA TYR A 404 27.46 -9.81 14.41
C TYR A 404 27.58 -8.55 15.28
N ARG A 405 27.99 -8.73 16.53
CA ARG A 405 28.08 -7.68 17.53
C ARG A 405 29.49 -7.65 18.10
N LYS A 406 30.23 -6.58 17.81
CA LYS A 406 31.60 -6.40 18.30
C LYS A 406 31.61 -5.82 19.71
N LYS A 407 32.44 -6.38 20.58
CA LYS A 407 32.73 -5.87 21.94
C LYS A 407 31.48 -5.52 22.74
N ASP A 408 30.38 -6.24 22.55
CA ASP A 408 29.21 -6.06 23.41
C ASP A 408 29.55 -6.60 24.82
N GLU A 409 29.04 -5.93 25.85
CA GLU A 409 29.24 -6.36 27.24
C GLU A 409 28.50 -7.66 27.54
N PHE A 410 29.06 -8.50 28.41
CA PHE A 410 28.38 -9.72 28.90
C PHE A 410 27.06 -9.42 29.59
N SER A 411 26.98 -8.28 30.28
CA SER A 411 25.80 -7.78 30.99
C SER A 411 24.57 -7.68 30.08
N LYS A 412 24.73 -7.27 28.80
CA LYS A 412 23.65 -7.16 27.80
C LYS A 412 22.97 -8.50 27.48
N TYR A 413 23.66 -9.61 27.77
CA TYR A 413 23.18 -10.96 27.52
C TYR A 413 22.93 -11.75 28.81
N ALA A 414 22.86 -11.05 29.96
CA ALA A 414 22.73 -11.65 31.28
C ALA A 414 23.84 -12.68 31.60
N LEU A 415 25.04 -12.46 31.06
CA LEU A 415 26.21 -13.30 31.29
C LEU A 415 27.14 -12.62 32.31
N PRO A 416 27.86 -13.40 33.13
CA PRO A 416 28.92 -12.86 33.99
C PRO A 416 30.17 -12.54 33.16
N ASP A 417 30.97 -11.59 33.66
CA ASP A 417 32.30 -11.30 33.14
C ASP A 417 33.20 -12.55 33.18
N VAL A 418 34.15 -12.64 32.24
CA VAL A 418 35.11 -13.74 32.18
C VAL A 418 36.36 -13.37 32.98
N VAL A 419 36.70 -14.19 33.97
CA VAL A 419 37.89 -13.99 34.80
C VAL A 419 38.97 -15.01 34.41
N ILE A 420 40.14 -14.55 33.97
CA ILE A 420 41.31 -15.38 33.63
C ILE A 420 42.47 -14.92 34.51
N GLY A 421 42.80 -15.69 35.55
CA GLY A 421 43.80 -15.29 36.53
C GLY A 421 43.35 -14.02 37.27
N ASN A 422 44.08 -12.92 37.09
CA ASN A 422 43.76 -11.61 37.67
C ASN A 422 43.04 -10.67 36.68
N ASP A 423 42.91 -11.07 35.40
CA ASP A 423 42.30 -10.24 34.37
C ASP A 423 40.79 -10.50 34.31
N THR A 424 40.02 -9.42 34.16
CA THR A 424 38.57 -9.47 33.99
C THR A 424 38.19 -8.93 32.62
N ILE A 425 37.66 -9.80 31.77
CA ILE A 425 37.16 -9.48 30.44
C ILE A 425 35.66 -9.21 30.56
N LYS A 426 35.24 -7.98 30.19
CA LYS A 426 33.85 -7.49 30.37
C LYS A 426 33.00 -7.53 29.09
N SER A 427 33.64 -7.76 27.94
CA SER A 427 32.97 -7.79 26.64
C SER A 427 33.53 -8.87 25.74
N SER A 428 32.74 -9.25 24.74
CA SER A 428 33.10 -10.23 23.72
C SER A 428 32.48 -9.83 22.38
N ASP A 429 33.03 -10.37 21.30
CA ASP A 429 32.32 -10.44 20.04
C ASP A 429 31.27 -11.56 20.12
N PHE A 430 30.07 -11.30 19.61
CA PHE A 430 28.94 -12.23 19.62
C PHE A 430 28.30 -12.32 18.24
N ILE A 431 27.77 -13.50 17.91
CA ILE A 431 26.72 -13.61 16.89
C ILE A 431 25.43 -13.95 17.62
N ARG A 432 24.41 -13.12 17.39
CA ARG A 432 23.09 -13.27 18.01
C ARG A 432 21.99 -13.40 16.96
N ARG A 433 20.89 -14.00 17.36
CA ARG A 433 19.62 -13.99 16.63
C ARG A 433 18.53 -13.37 17.48
N ARG A 434 17.71 -12.52 16.89
CA ARG A 434 16.51 -11.98 17.55
C ARG A 434 15.29 -12.51 16.82
N TRP A 435 14.58 -13.38 17.51
CA TRP A 435 13.47 -14.15 16.99
C TRP A 435 12.13 -13.48 17.25
N LEU A 436 11.25 -13.65 16.27
CA LEU A 436 9.82 -13.45 16.39
C LEU A 436 9.13 -14.76 15.99
N ASP A 437 8.31 -15.28 16.90
CA ASP A 437 7.42 -16.41 16.66
C ASP A 437 6.00 -15.94 17.00
N ASN A 438 5.11 -15.86 16.00
CA ASN A 438 3.78 -15.29 16.19
C ASN A 438 2.65 -16.03 15.47
N HIS A 439 1.50 -15.98 16.12
CA HIS A 439 0.24 -16.54 15.67
C HIS A 439 -0.79 -15.42 15.62
N PHE A 440 -1.41 -15.23 14.46
CA PHE A 440 -2.52 -14.29 14.29
C PHE A 440 -3.72 -15.04 13.73
N TYR A 441 -4.84 -15.06 14.44
CA TYR A 441 -6.02 -15.81 14.02
C TYR A 441 -7.30 -15.10 14.42
N GLY A 442 -8.38 -15.44 13.73
CA GLY A 442 -9.66 -14.85 14.05
C GLY A 442 -10.74 -15.12 13.03
N THR A 443 -11.79 -14.33 13.14
CA THR A 443 -12.90 -14.33 12.20
C THR A 443 -13.28 -12.91 11.80
N VAL A 444 -13.68 -12.76 10.55
CA VAL A 444 -14.38 -11.57 10.06
C VAL A 444 -15.71 -11.99 9.48
N TYR A 445 -16.71 -11.13 9.59
CA TYR A 445 -18.04 -11.44 9.09
C TYR A 445 -18.77 -10.17 8.66
N ASN A 446 -19.73 -10.34 7.77
CA ASN A 446 -20.64 -9.27 7.37
C ASN A 446 -21.96 -9.83 6.84
N ILE A 447 -23.01 -9.01 6.99
CA ILE A 447 -24.31 -9.17 6.34
C ILE A 447 -24.55 -7.90 5.55
N ASN A 448 -24.84 -8.07 4.26
CA ASN A 448 -25.15 -6.98 3.35
C ASN A 448 -26.63 -7.04 2.99
N TYR A 449 -27.27 -5.88 3.02
CA TYR A 449 -28.60 -5.65 2.48
C TYR A 449 -28.49 -4.64 1.35
N LYS A 450 -29.01 -4.94 0.17
CA LYS A 450 -28.98 -4.02 -0.96
C LYS A 450 -30.29 -4.05 -1.73
N ASN A 451 -30.88 -2.88 -1.93
CA ASN A 451 -31.97 -2.64 -2.87
C ASN A 451 -31.68 -1.35 -3.68
N ASN A 452 -32.66 -0.85 -4.43
CA ASN A 452 -32.48 0.32 -5.29
C ASN A 452 -32.19 1.63 -4.54
N LEU A 453 -32.66 1.77 -3.29
CA LEU A 453 -32.56 2.99 -2.49
C LEU A 453 -31.55 2.89 -1.36
N LEU A 454 -31.24 1.68 -0.89
CA LEU A 454 -30.56 1.44 0.36
C LEU A 454 -29.56 0.29 0.18
N SER A 455 -28.29 0.58 0.49
CA SER A 455 -27.24 -0.40 0.66
C SER A 455 -26.73 -0.31 2.10
N MET A 456 -26.74 -1.42 2.82
CA MET A 456 -26.30 -1.49 4.21
C MET A 456 -25.35 -2.66 4.39
N THR A 457 -24.30 -2.45 5.17
CA THR A 457 -23.38 -3.51 5.58
C THR A 457 -23.21 -3.46 7.08
N ALA A 458 -23.66 -4.50 7.77
CA ALA A 458 -23.33 -4.75 9.18
C ALA A 458 -22.22 -5.80 9.22
N GLY A 459 -21.08 -5.47 9.81
CA GLY A 459 -19.92 -6.37 9.82
C GLY A 459 -19.01 -6.17 11.02
N GLY A 460 -17.96 -6.95 11.08
CA GLY A 460 -16.97 -6.87 12.14
C GLY A 460 -15.94 -7.98 12.08
N GLY A 461 -15.07 -8.00 13.09
CA GLY A 461 -14.09 -9.05 13.25
C GLY A 461 -13.64 -9.21 14.70
N TYR A 462 -13.20 -10.42 15.02
CA TYR A 462 -12.59 -10.78 16.29
C TYR A 462 -11.25 -11.45 15.99
N ASN A 463 -10.16 -10.76 16.32
CA ASN A 463 -8.81 -11.20 15.99
C ASN A 463 -7.96 -11.29 17.26
N ILE A 464 -7.10 -12.30 17.32
CA ILE A 464 -6.17 -12.55 18.40
C ILE A 464 -4.77 -12.69 17.80
N TYR A 465 -3.83 -11.97 18.38
CA TYR A 465 -2.40 -12.08 18.13
C TYR A 465 -1.71 -12.61 19.39
N ASP A 466 -0.90 -13.64 19.23
CA ASP A 466 0.00 -14.19 20.24
C ASP A 466 1.41 -14.19 19.66
N GLY A 467 2.29 -13.35 20.22
CA GLY A 467 3.66 -13.16 19.75
C GLY A 467 4.68 -13.39 20.85
N THR A 468 5.72 -14.17 20.53
CA THR A 468 6.88 -14.37 21.39
C THR A 468 8.10 -13.74 20.75
N HIS A 469 8.73 -12.82 21.47
CA HIS A 469 10.03 -12.24 21.12
C HIS A 469 11.09 -12.86 22.01
N PHE A 470 12.20 -13.34 21.45
CA PHE A 470 13.33 -13.83 22.24
C PHE A 470 14.64 -13.69 21.48
N GLY A 471 15.74 -13.60 22.22
CA GLY A 471 17.07 -13.50 21.64
C GLY A 471 17.90 -14.73 21.95
N GLU A 472 18.67 -15.24 21.00
CA GLU A 472 19.59 -16.35 21.16
C GLU A 472 21.04 -15.92 20.86
N LEU A 473 21.98 -16.43 21.65
CA LEU A 473 23.41 -16.38 21.32
C LEU A 473 23.80 -17.65 20.56
N ILE A 474 24.33 -17.50 19.35
CA ILE A 474 24.76 -18.63 18.51
C ILE A 474 26.28 -18.78 18.44
N TRP A 475 27.03 -17.72 18.76
CA TRP A 475 28.48 -17.76 18.89
C TRP A 475 28.98 -16.62 19.79
N ALA A 476 30.11 -16.85 20.46
CA ALA A 476 30.84 -15.85 21.23
C ALA A 476 32.35 -16.15 21.16
N GLU A 477 33.18 -15.12 21.04
CA GLU A 477 34.65 -15.27 21.11
C GLU A 477 35.08 -15.74 22.51
N PHE A 478 34.64 -15.01 23.54
CA PHE A 478 34.73 -15.40 24.93
C PHE A 478 33.33 -15.80 25.40
N ALA A 479 33.10 -17.11 25.54
CA ALA A 479 31.75 -17.61 25.80
C ALA A 479 31.25 -17.39 27.23
N SER A 480 32.09 -16.99 28.20
CA SER A 480 31.72 -17.02 29.62
C SER A 480 31.12 -18.37 30.01
N ASN A 481 29.94 -18.40 30.63
CA ASN A 481 29.15 -19.60 30.88
C ASN A 481 28.01 -19.79 29.86
N SER A 482 28.04 -19.09 28.73
CA SER A 482 27.00 -19.17 27.70
C SER A 482 26.94 -20.56 27.05
N LYS A 483 25.73 -20.96 26.66
CA LYS A 483 25.48 -22.20 25.91
C LYS A 483 25.07 -21.87 24.48
N LEU A 484 25.32 -22.81 23.56
CA LEU A 484 24.83 -22.71 22.19
C LEU A 484 23.29 -22.52 22.18
N ASN A 485 22.82 -21.50 21.46
CA ASN A 485 21.42 -21.09 21.37
C ASN A 485 20.80 -20.71 22.72
N GLN A 486 21.61 -20.23 23.68
CA GLN A 486 21.09 -19.75 24.95
C GLN A 486 20.19 -18.54 24.72
N ARG A 487 18.97 -18.59 25.26
CA ARG A 487 18.08 -17.43 25.30
C ARG A 487 18.55 -16.43 26.35
N TYR A 488 18.66 -15.16 25.97
CA TYR A 488 19.10 -14.08 26.87
C TYR A 488 17.97 -13.10 27.25
N TYR A 489 16.90 -13.05 26.45
CA TYR A 489 15.64 -12.39 26.83
C TYR A 489 14.45 -13.14 26.25
N GLN A 490 13.27 -12.91 26.83
CA GLN A 490 12.01 -13.36 26.26
C GLN A 490 10.85 -12.47 26.73
N SER A 491 9.97 -12.09 25.81
CA SER A 491 8.67 -11.50 26.11
C SER A 491 7.55 -12.15 25.30
N ASN A 492 6.36 -12.18 25.88
CA ASN A 492 5.15 -12.71 25.30
C ASN A 492 4.10 -11.60 25.23
N ALA A 493 3.42 -11.49 24.10
CA ALA A 493 2.45 -10.46 23.78
C ALA A 493 1.15 -11.10 23.31
N LEU A 494 0.05 -10.82 24.00
CA LEU A 494 -1.31 -11.20 23.61
C LEU A 494 -2.11 -9.94 23.32
N LYS A 495 -2.60 -9.79 22.09
CA LYS A 495 -3.45 -8.68 21.67
C LYS A 495 -4.75 -9.20 21.07
N THR A 496 -5.87 -8.72 21.60
CA THR A 496 -7.22 -9.02 21.08
C THR A 496 -7.82 -7.76 20.49
N ASP A 497 -8.41 -7.86 19.30
CA ASP A 497 -9.10 -6.79 18.59
C ASP A 497 -10.51 -7.26 18.19
N LEU A 498 -11.52 -6.70 18.85
CA LEU A 498 -12.92 -6.88 18.53
C LEU A 498 -13.46 -5.60 17.91
N ASN A 499 -14.00 -5.67 16.69
CA ASN A 499 -14.65 -4.53 16.05
C ASN A 499 -16.00 -4.91 15.45
N HIS A 500 -16.94 -3.97 15.50
CA HIS A 500 -18.23 -4.03 14.85
C HIS A 500 -18.48 -2.71 14.14
N PHE A 501 -19.08 -2.76 12.95
CA PHE A 501 -19.46 -1.58 12.21
C PHE A 501 -20.78 -1.76 11.47
N LEU A 502 -21.47 -0.65 11.26
CA LEU A 502 -22.64 -0.54 10.41
C LEU A 502 -22.41 0.60 9.42
N LYS A 503 -22.52 0.28 8.13
CA LYS A 503 -22.45 1.22 7.02
C LYS A 503 -23.79 1.31 6.31
N ILE A 504 -24.16 2.50 5.90
CA ILE A 504 -25.43 2.80 5.23
C ILE A 504 -25.17 3.80 4.11
N ASP A 505 -25.49 3.40 2.89
CA ASP A 505 -25.60 4.22 1.70
C ASP A 505 -27.09 4.34 1.34
N TYR A 506 -27.64 5.55 1.44
CA TYR A 506 -29.06 5.83 1.17
C TYR A 506 -29.21 6.80 -0.01
N SER A 507 -29.73 6.31 -1.12
CA SER A 507 -30.07 7.09 -2.32
C SER A 507 -31.38 7.84 -2.09
N LEU A 508 -31.31 9.07 -1.62
CA LEU A 508 -32.48 9.94 -1.42
C LEU A 508 -33.21 10.22 -2.76
N THR A 509 -32.43 10.35 -3.83
CA THR A 509 -32.89 10.45 -5.23
C THR A 509 -31.79 9.87 -6.13
N ASP A 510 -32.03 9.76 -7.44
CA ASP A 510 -30.99 9.39 -8.43
C ASP A 510 -29.78 10.36 -8.47
N LYS A 511 -29.88 11.51 -7.79
CA LYS A 511 -28.84 12.55 -7.72
C LYS A 511 -28.17 12.66 -6.37
N TRP A 512 -28.78 12.17 -5.29
CA TRP A 512 -28.32 12.42 -3.92
C TRP A 512 -28.12 11.10 -3.18
N LEU A 513 -26.91 10.89 -2.67
CA LEU A 513 -26.54 9.77 -1.82
C LEU A 513 -26.12 10.28 -0.44
N LEU A 514 -26.70 9.73 0.61
CA LEU A 514 -26.29 9.95 1.99
C LEU A 514 -25.49 8.74 2.47
N TYR A 515 -24.37 8.99 3.13
CA TYR A 515 -23.50 7.97 3.71
C TYR A 515 -23.46 8.14 5.22
N ALA A 516 -23.62 7.04 5.95
CA ALA A 516 -23.39 6.96 7.38
C ALA A 516 -22.62 5.69 7.73
N ASP A 517 -21.66 5.80 8.64
CA ASP A 517 -20.85 4.67 9.09
C ASP A 517 -20.49 4.86 10.57
N MET A 518 -20.71 3.83 11.35
CA MET A 518 -20.41 3.80 12.77
C MET A 518 -19.65 2.53 13.11
N GLN A 519 -18.47 2.66 13.71
CA GLN A 519 -17.68 1.54 14.21
C GLN A 519 -17.40 1.68 15.70
N VAL A 520 -17.49 0.55 16.40
CA VAL A 520 -17.01 0.37 17.77
C VAL A 520 -15.88 -0.66 17.74
N ARG A 521 -14.71 -0.32 18.28
CA ARG A 521 -13.52 -1.19 18.34
C ARG A 521 -13.01 -1.29 19.77
N ASN A 522 -12.87 -2.49 20.29
CA ASN A 522 -12.31 -2.81 21.58
C ASN A 522 -10.98 -3.54 21.38
N ILE A 523 -9.93 -3.07 22.05
CA ILE A 523 -8.59 -3.63 21.95
C ILE A 523 -8.10 -3.92 23.35
N ALA A 524 -7.70 -5.15 23.63
CA ALA A 524 -6.99 -5.52 24.84
C ALA A 524 -5.57 -5.92 24.46
N TYR A 525 -4.56 -5.34 25.13
CA TYR A 525 -3.15 -5.65 24.88
C TYR A 525 -2.44 -5.96 26.19
N ASN A 526 -1.90 -7.18 26.28
CA ASN A 526 -1.14 -7.67 27.41
C ASN A 526 0.24 -8.15 26.95
N THR A 527 1.31 -7.60 27.52
CA THR A 527 2.69 -8.05 27.25
C THR A 527 3.44 -8.21 28.57
N LYS A 528 4.22 -9.29 28.69
CA LYS A 528 5.05 -9.59 29.87
C LYS A 528 6.39 -10.19 29.47
N GLY A 529 7.40 -10.00 30.29
CA GLY A 529 8.73 -10.61 30.14
C GLY A 529 9.84 -9.57 30.18
N SER A 530 10.94 -9.84 29.50
CA SER A 530 12.06 -8.91 29.33
C SER A 530 12.27 -8.56 27.87
N ASP A 531 12.68 -7.33 27.56
CA ASP A 531 13.09 -6.95 26.22
C ASP A 531 14.56 -7.27 25.94
N ASN A 532 14.99 -6.95 24.72
CA ASN A 532 16.34 -7.13 24.21
C ASN A 532 17.45 -6.42 25.02
N ASP A 533 17.10 -5.42 25.82
CA ASP A 533 17.94 -4.65 26.75
C ASP A 533 17.83 -5.15 28.20
N LEU A 534 17.15 -6.29 28.39
CA LEU A 534 16.84 -6.94 29.68
C LEU A 534 15.89 -6.14 30.58
N SER A 535 15.33 -5.04 30.10
CA SER A 535 14.30 -4.30 30.83
C SER A 535 13.03 -5.14 30.97
N LEU A 536 12.36 -5.05 32.13
CA LEU A 536 11.10 -5.74 32.35
C LEU A 536 9.96 -5.02 31.62
N ILE A 537 9.29 -5.72 30.72
CA ILE A 537 8.12 -5.25 30.01
C ILE A 537 6.86 -5.70 30.75
N HIS A 538 5.98 -4.76 31.03
CA HIS A 538 4.62 -5.05 31.47
C HIS A 538 3.65 -4.04 30.87
N ILE A 539 2.90 -4.48 29.86
CA ILE A 539 1.81 -3.72 29.24
C ILE A 539 0.52 -4.44 29.60
N ASP A 540 -0.46 -3.72 30.14
CA ASP A 540 -1.80 -4.24 30.40
C ASP A 540 -2.81 -3.10 30.20
N THR A 541 -3.31 -2.97 28.98
CA THR A 541 -4.15 -1.83 28.58
C THR A 541 -5.33 -2.27 27.74
N THR A 542 -6.43 -1.53 27.87
CA THR A 542 -7.63 -1.71 27.07
C THR A 542 -8.05 -0.38 26.46
N PHE A 543 -8.39 -0.38 25.18
CA PHE A 543 -8.92 0.77 24.46
C PHE A 543 -10.33 0.47 23.94
N VAL A 544 -11.21 1.46 24.04
CA VAL A 544 -12.52 1.44 23.38
C VAL A 544 -12.62 2.66 22.50
N PHE A 545 -12.79 2.44 21.21
CA PHE A 545 -12.89 3.48 20.21
C PHE A 545 -14.26 3.48 19.55
N ILE A 546 -14.78 4.69 19.33
CA ILE A 546 -16.00 4.94 18.59
C ILE A 546 -15.64 5.85 17.42
N ASN A 547 -15.88 5.38 16.20
CA ASN A 547 -15.37 5.99 14.96
C ASN A 547 -16.52 6.35 14.00
N PRO A 548 -17.34 7.36 14.31
CA PRO A 548 -18.43 7.80 13.44
C PRO A 548 -17.90 8.48 12.17
N LYS A 549 -18.59 8.25 11.06
CA LYS A 549 -18.29 8.84 9.75
C LYS A 549 -19.61 9.15 9.05
N GLY A 550 -19.63 10.22 8.28
CA GLY A 550 -20.81 10.62 7.52
C GLY A 550 -20.43 11.44 6.30
N GLY A 551 -21.26 11.38 5.27
CA GLY A 551 -21.01 12.15 4.06
C GLY A 551 -22.22 12.24 3.15
N ILE A 552 -22.09 13.07 2.12
CA ILE A 552 -23.10 13.29 1.11
C ILE A 552 -22.44 13.34 -0.25
N SER A 553 -23.06 12.69 -1.24
CA SER A 553 -22.68 12.81 -2.64
C SER A 553 -23.84 13.36 -3.47
N PHE A 554 -23.51 14.27 -4.38
CA PHE A 554 -24.44 14.89 -5.32
C PHE A 554 -23.96 14.66 -6.76
N GLN A 555 -24.78 13.99 -7.56
CA GLN A 555 -24.54 13.69 -8.95
C GLN A 555 -25.68 14.26 -9.82
N PRO A 556 -25.63 15.56 -10.18
CA PRO A 556 -26.70 16.21 -10.95
C PRO A 556 -26.87 15.61 -12.36
N ASN A 557 -25.81 15.01 -12.89
CA ASN A 557 -25.79 14.30 -14.16
C ASN A 557 -24.61 13.31 -14.20
N LYS A 558 -24.51 12.51 -15.27
CA LYS A 558 -23.48 11.47 -15.42
C LYS A 558 -22.04 12.00 -15.49
N LYS A 559 -21.84 13.29 -15.75
CA LYS A 559 -20.50 13.88 -15.94
C LYS A 559 -19.93 14.50 -14.68
N ILE A 560 -20.75 14.92 -13.72
CA ILE A 560 -20.28 15.65 -12.55
C ILE A 560 -20.80 14.95 -11.31
N ARG A 561 -19.89 14.64 -10.39
CA ARG A 561 -20.20 14.22 -9.02
C ARG A 561 -19.43 15.10 -8.07
N THR A 562 -20.09 15.62 -7.04
CA THR A 562 -19.45 16.30 -5.92
C THR A 562 -19.75 15.54 -4.64
N TYR A 563 -18.86 15.59 -3.67
CA TYR A 563 -19.09 14.96 -2.37
C TYR A 563 -18.42 15.73 -1.25
N ALA A 564 -18.88 15.50 -0.02
CA ALA A 564 -18.22 15.93 1.19
C ALA A 564 -18.43 14.88 2.29
N SER A 565 -17.45 14.73 3.18
CA SER A 565 -17.50 13.79 4.30
C SER A 565 -16.74 14.30 5.52
N VAL A 566 -17.13 13.80 6.68
CA VAL A 566 -16.45 13.98 7.96
C VAL A 566 -16.31 12.61 8.60
N SER A 567 -15.09 12.27 8.99
CA SER A 567 -14.75 10.95 9.52
C SER A 567 -13.90 11.08 10.79
N VAL A 568 -14.28 10.38 11.85
CA VAL A 568 -13.48 10.26 13.06
C VAL A 568 -12.77 8.91 13.06
N GLY A 569 -11.44 8.95 13.27
CA GLY A 569 -10.61 7.77 13.44
C GLY A 569 -9.85 7.82 14.78
N ASN A 570 -9.66 6.66 15.40
CA ASN A 570 -8.84 6.51 16.59
C ASN A 570 -7.84 5.37 16.41
N ARG A 571 -6.69 5.47 17.08
CA ARG A 571 -5.60 4.51 16.97
C ARG A 571 -4.84 4.36 18.28
N GLU A 572 -4.58 3.11 18.65
CA GLU A 572 -3.76 2.75 19.81
C GLU A 572 -2.24 2.87 19.51
N PRO A 573 -1.40 3.14 20.53
CA PRO A 573 0.06 3.09 20.37
C PRO A 573 0.56 1.68 19.96
N VAL A 574 1.72 1.61 19.33
CA VAL A 574 2.39 0.36 18.95
C VAL A 574 3.28 -0.14 20.10
N ARG A 575 3.76 -1.39 20.05
CA ARG A 575 4.65 -1.95 21.10
C ARG A 575 5.80 -1.02 21.45
N SER A 576 6.51 -0.53 20.42
CA SER A 576 7.67 0.36 20.56
C SER A 576 7.35 1.64 21.33
N ASP A 577 6.15 2.21 21.14
CA ASP A 577 5.75 3.42 21.87
C ASP A 577 5.66 3.17 23.39
N PHE A 578 5.35 1.95 23.84
CA PHE A 578 5.28 1.61 25.26
C PHE A 578 6.65 1.28 25.87
N ILE A 579 7.49 0.55 25.11
CA ILE A 579 8.80 0.08 25.60
C ILE A 579 9.87 1.18 25.56
N ASP A 580 9.87 2.02 24.52
CA ASP A 580 10.95 2.99 24.28
C ASP A 580 10.69 4.31 25.04
N ASN A 581 9.43 4.62 25.36
CA ASN A 581 9.12 5.84 26.12
C ASN A 581 9.40 5.65 27.63
N PRO A 582 9.94 6.68 28.31
CA PRO A 582 10.09 6.67 29.76
C PRO A 582 8.79 6.33 30.51
N LYS A 583 8.90 5.65 31.66
CA LYS A 583 7.73 5.24 32.47
C LYS A 583 6.81 6.39 32.90
N ASN A 584 7.32 7.62 33.00
CA ASN A 584 6.54 8.81 33.33
C ASN A 584 5.92 9.52 32.10
N LYS A 585 6.25 9.09 30.88
CA LYS A 585 5.76 9.65 29.61
C LYS A 585 5.11 8.56 28.73
N GLN A 586 4.29 7.69 29.33
CA GLN A 586 3.62 6.61 28.60
C GLN A 586 2.68 7.13 27.50
N PRO A 587 2.61 6.43 26.35
CA PRO A 587 1.91 6.92 25.18
C PRO A 587 0.38 6.90 25.35
N LYS A 588 -0.28 7.87 24.72
CA LYS A 588 -1.73 7.96 24.61
C LYS A 588 -2.21 7.58 23.21
N HIS A 589 -3.47 7.17 23.10
CA HIS A 589 -4.10 6.95 21.81
C HIS A 589 -4.17 8.25 20.99
N GLU A 590 -4.13 8.10 19.67
CA GLU A 590 -4.30 9.18 18.70
C GLU A 590 -5.79 9.29 18.30
N THR A 591 -6.25 10.50 18.01
CA THR A 591 -7.58 10.75 17.40
C THR A 591 -7.40 11.69 16.20
N LEU A 592 -8.09 11.38 15.11
CA LEU A 592 -8.11 12.19 13.89
C LEU A 592 -9.56 12.52 13.52
N ILE A 593 -9.83 13.79 13.21
CA ILE A 593 -11.04 14.21 12.51
C ILE A 593 -10.64 14.62 11.10
N ASP A 594 -11.15 13.91 10.11
CA ASP A 594 -10.85 14.12 8.69
C ASP A 594 -12.07 14.73 7.99
N TYR A 595 -11.87 15.91 7.41
CA TYR A 595 -12.86 16.60 6.59
C TYR A 595 -12.45 16.52 5.13
N GLU A 596 -13.31 15.99 4.28
CA GLU A 596 -13.06 15.90 2.85
C GLU A 596 -14.16 16.56 2.02
N ALA A 597 -13.78 17.12 0.87
CA ALA A 597 -14.69 17.57 -0.17
C ALA A 597 -14.09 17.33 -1.54
N GLY A 598 -14.85 16.75 -2.48
CA GLY A 598 -14.32 16.40 -3.79
C GLY A 598 -15.26 16.64 -4.95
N LEU A 599 -14.67 16.68 -6.14
CA LEU A 599 -15.33 16.84 -7.43
C LEU A 599 -14.74 15.87 -8.44
N ASN A 600 -15.60 15.05 -9.02
CA ASN A 600 -15.28 14.19 -10.15
C ASN A 600 -15.97 14.71 -11.41
N PHE A 601 -15.19 14.85 -12.48
CA PHE A 601 -15.66 15.23 -13.80
C PHE A 601 -15.31 14.15 -14.83
N ASN A 602 -16.33 13.53 -15.43
CA ASN A 602 -16.20 12.47 -16.43
C ASN A 602 -16.88 12.86 -17.75
N ALA A 603 -16.08 13.06 -18.79
CA ALA A 603 -16.50 13.31 -20.17
C ALA A 603 -15.90 12.25 -21.11
N LYS A 604 -16.33 12.20 -22.38
CA LYS A 604 -15.96 11.10 -23.31
C LYS A 604 -14.45 10.78 -23.36
N LYS A 605 -13.60 11.80 -23.28
CA LYS A 605 -12.13 11.70 -23.40
C LYS A 605 -11.37 12.19 -22.16
N ILE A 606 -12.05 12.66 -21.13
CA ILE A 606 -11.42 13.32 -19.98
C ILE A 606 -12.11 12.81 -18.72
N SER A 607 -11.31 12.32 -17.77
CA SER A 607 -11.72 12.03 -16.40
C SER A 607 -10.81 12.85 -15.48
N LEU A 608 -11.39 13.65 -14.58
CA LEU A 608 -10.69 14.47 -13.61
C LEU A 608 -11.30 14.23 -12.23
N GLN A 609 -10.46 14.16 -11.20
CA GLN A 609 -10.86 14.10 -9.80
C GLN A 609 -10.04 15.13 -9.03
N THR A 610 -10.74 15.97 -8.27
CA THR A 610 -10.16 16.92 -7.31
C THR A 610 -10.69 16.58 -5.93
N ASN A 611 -9.82 16.53 -4.92
CA ASN A 611 -10.17 16.31 -3.52
C ASN A 611 -9.49 17.36 -2.65
N PHE A 612 -10.22 17.93 -1.70
CA PHE A 612 -9.73 18.80 -0.64
C PHE A 612 -9.82 18.02 0.66
N TYR A 613 -8.78 18.04 1.47
CA TYR A 613 -8.77 17.37 2.77
C TYR A 613 -8.21 18.27 3.87
N PHE A 614 -8.75 18.11 5.07
CA PHE A 614 -8.24 18.69 6.32
C PHE A 614 -8.31 17.63 7.43
N MET A 615 -7.14 17.12 7.81
CA MET A 615 -6.95 16.07 8.79
C MET A 615 -6.44 16.68 10.10
N ASP A 616 -7.32 16.83 11.09
CA ASP A 616 -7.03 17.47 12.39
C ASP A 616 -6.73 16.41 13.47
N TYR A 617 -5.48 16.33 13.89
CA TYR A 617 -5.00 15.32 14.83
C TYR A 617 -4.96 15.86 16.26
N LYS A 618 -5.38 14.99 17.18
CA LYS A 618 -5.17 15.13 18.62
C LYS A 618 -4.30 13.99 19.12
N ASN A 619 -3.33 14.33 19.99
CA ASN A 619 -2.36 13.39 20.55
C ASN A 619 -1.55 12.63 19.48
N GLN A 620 -1.20 13.23 18.34
CA GLN A 620 -0.47 12.50 17.29
C GLN A 620 0.89 11.99 17.80
N LEU A 621 1.22 10.72 17.57
CA LEU A 621 2.52 10.13 17.88
C LEU A 621 3.52 10.44 16.77
N ILE A 622 4.50 11.31 17.05
CA ILE A 622 5.48 11.80 16.07
C ILE A 622 6.90 11.62 16.59
N LEU A 623 7.88 11.55 15.69
CA LEU A 623 9.30 11.36 16.03
C LEU A 623 9.84 12.47 16.94
N THR A 624 10.57 12.12 18.00
CA THR A 624 11.15 13.07 18.95
C THR A 624 12.52 13.60 18.54
N GLY A 625 13.21 12.91 17.63
CA GLY A 625 14.63 13.14 17.29
C GLY A 625 15.59 12.22 18.05
N GLU A 626 15.08 11.45 19.01
CA GLU A 626 15.80 10.44 19.79
C GLU A 626 15.78 9.08 19.09
N LEU A 627 16.86 8.31 19.26
CA LEU A 627 16.94 6.90 18.82
C LEU A 627 17.07 5.98 20.03
N ASN A 628 16.52 4.76 19.94
CA ASN A 628 16.76 3.71 20.93
C ASN A 628 18.11 2.98 20.71
N ASP A 629 18.37 1.93 21.49
CA ASP A 629 19.63 1.16 21.53
C ASP A 629 20.04 0.51 20.19
N VAL A 630 19.08 0.34 19.28
CA VAL A 630 19.29 -0.21 17.93
C VAL A 630 19.15 0.84 16.83
N GLY A 631 19.03 2.13 17.18
CA GLY A 631 18.92 3.21 16.22
C GLY A 631 17.50 3.45 15.69
N THR A 632 16.46 2.94 16.37
CA THR A 632 15.06 3.18 15.97
C THR A 632 14.55 4.50 16.55
N PRO A 633 13.92 5.37 15.74
CA PRO A 633 13.36 6.63 16.22
C PRO A 633 12.25 6.46 17.27
N ILE A 634 12.34 7.19 18.37
CA ILE A 634 11.32 7.21 19.44
C ILE A 634 10.21 8.21 19.06
N ARG A 635 8.96 7.88 19.43
CA ARG A 635 7.78 8.72 19.20
C ARG A 635 7.15 9.18 20.50
N SER A 636 6.64 10.41 20.50
CA SER A 636 5.82 10.93 21.61
C SER A 636 4.58 11.66 21.10
N ASN A 637 3.57 11.79 21.97
CA ASN A 637 2.32 12.47 21.62
C ASN A 637 2.50 13.99 21.57
N VAL A 638 2.18 14.61 20.44
CA VAL A 638 1.94 16.06 20.36
C VAL A 638 0.46 16.37 20.48
N ASN A 639 0.10 17.42 21.21
CA ASN A 639 -1.30 17.71 21.52
C ASN A 639 -2.14 18.03 20.26
N SER A 640 -1.59 18.76 19.30
CA SER A 640 -2.30 19.20 18.09
C SER A 640 -1.36 19.33 16.90
N SER A 641 -1.76 18.72 15.79
CA SER A 641 -1.12 18.79 14.48
C SER A 641 -2.17 18.60 13.39
N TYR A 642 -1.89 19.02 12.17
CA TYR A 642 -2.82 18.85 11.05
C TYR A 642 -2.11 18.56 9.73
N ARG A 643 -2.87 17.99 8.79
CA ARG A 643 -2.51 17.91 7.37
C ARG A 643 -3.64 18.48 6.54
N ALA A 644 -3.34 19.43 5.67
CA ALA A 644 -4.33 20.07 4.80
C ALA A 644 -3.81 20.06 3.37
N GLY A 645 -4.66 19.73 2.40
CA GLY A 645 -4.19 19.71 1.02
C GLY A 645 -5.27 19.55 -0.04
N ILE A 646 -4.78 19.62 -1.28
CA ILE A 646 -5.55 19.45 -2.51
C ILE A 646 -4.90 18.33 -3.32
N GLU A 647 -5.68 17.34 -3.69
CA GLU A 647 -5.30 16.25 -4.59
C GLU A 647 -6.01 16.47 -5.92
N LEU A 648 -5.27 16.53 -7.02
CA LEU A 648 -5.79 16.59 -8.39
C LEU A 648 -5.31 15.37 -9.13
N SER A 649 -6.18 14.68 -9.86
CA SER A 649 -5.79 13.58 -10.73
C SER A 649 -6.65 13.54 -11.99
N GLY A 650 -6.14 12.91 -13.05
CA GLY A 650 -6.88 12.79 -14.28
C GLY A 650 -6.34 11.79 -15.28
N LYS A 651 -7.23 11.33 -16.16
CA LYS A 651 -6.93 10.52 -17.35
C LYS A 651 -7.49 11.25 -18.57
N ILE A 652 -6.65 11.50 -19.58
CA ILE A 652 -7.00 12.21 -20.81
C ILE A 652 -6.69 11.31 -22.02
N LEU A 653 -7.71 10.99 -22.80
CA LEU A 653 -7.58 10.26 -24.08
C LEU A 653 -7.35 11.27 -25.22
N LEU A 654 -6.09 11.59 -25.49
CA LEU A 654 -5.71 12.52 -26.57
C LEU A 654 -6.12 11.96 -27.94
N SER A 655 -5.82 10.68 -28.19
CA SER A 655 -6.24 9.95 -29.39
C SER A 655 -6.53 8.48 -29.08
N LYS A 656 -6.94 7.67 -30.06
CA LYS A 656 -7.07 6.20 -29.89
C LYS A 656 -5.73 5.51 -29.61
N LYS A 657 -4.61 6.18 -29.88
CA LYS A 657 -3.25 5.67 -29.73
C LYS A 657 -2.49 6.32 -28.59
N LEU A 658 -2.99 7.40 -28.00
CA LEU A 658 -2.24 8.21 -27.05
C LEU A 658 -3.12 8.57 -25.86
N ASN A 659 -2.70 8.12 -24.69
CA ASN A 659 -3.39 8.31 -23.43
C ASN A 659 -2.43 9.01 -22.48
N MET A 660 -2.93 9.97 -21.72
CA MET A 660 -2.18 10.67 -20.68
C MET A 660 -2.89 10.46 -19.35
N ASN A 661 -2.12 10.31 -18.28
CA ASN A 661 -2.61 10.37 -16.91
C ASN A 661 -1.71 11.29 -16.08
N PHE A 662 -2.27 11.89 -15.04
CA PHE A 662 -1.51 12.72 -14.12
C PHE A 662 -2.14 12.71 -12.73
N ASN A 663 -1.34 12.99 -11.72
CA ASN A 663 -1.82 13.40 -10.42
C ASN A 663 -0.84 14.37 -9.75
N THR A 664 -1.38 15.23 -8.89
CA THR A 664 -0.63 16.21 -8.11
C THR A 664 -1.31 16.37 -6.76
N THR A 665 -0.51 16.31 -5.70
CA THR A 665 -0.92 16.63 -4.34
C THR A 665 -0.15 17.85 -3.88
N LEU A 666 -0.86 18.88 -3.44
CA LEU A 666 -0.31 20.04 -2.77
C LEU A 666 -0.77 20.00 -1.32
N SER A 667 0.14 20.11 -0.36
CA SER A 667 -0.19 19.96 1.05
C SER A 667 0.61 20.88 1.97
N GLN A 668 0.07 21.10 3.15
CA GLN A 668 0.72 21.69 4.31
C GLN A 668 0.49 20.78 5.51
N ASN A 669 1.57 20.43 6.19
CA ASN A 669 1.57 19.41 7.26
C ASN A 669 2.27 20.02 8.48
N LYS A 670 1.54 20.36 9.53
CA LYS A 670 2.07 21.19 10.63
C LYS A 670 1.82 20.63 12.02
N ILE A 671 2.77 20.88 12.92
CA ILE A 671 2.67 20.64 14.36
C ILE A 671 2.58 21.98 15.06
N LYS A 672 1.55 22.18 15.89
CA LYS A 672 1.33 23.46 16.55
C LYS A 672 2.47 23.82 17.50
N LYS A 673 2.90 22.85 18.31
CA LYS A 673 4.01 22.96 19.26
C LYS A 673 4.74 21.62 19.33
N PHE A 674 6.05 21.63 19.12
CA PHE A 674 6.92 20.46 19.16
C PHE A 674 8.02 20.67 20.19
N THR A 675 8.34 19.64 20.96
CA THR A 675 9.47 19.63 21.89
C THR A 675 10.45 18.59 21.39
N GLU A 676 11.62 19.02 20.92
CA GLU A 676 12.75 18.17 20.60
C GLU A 676 13.51 17.86 21.90
N ILE A 677 13.99 16.62 22.03
CA ILE A 677 14.80 16.15 23.15
C ILE A 677 16.20 15.87 22.61
N ILE A 678 17.21 16.48 23.22
CA ILE A 678 18.64 16.28 22.91
C ILE A 678 19.37 15.93 24.20
N TYR A 679 20.24 14.91 24.16
CA TYR A 679 21.11 14.57 25.28
C TYR A 679 22.46 15.30 25.19
N ASP A 680 22.92 15.84 26.32
CA ASP A 680 24.24 16.43 26.49
C ASP A 680 25.16 15.47 27.26
N TYR A 681 26.15 14.96 26.54
CA TYR A 681 27.16 14.01 26.99
C TYR A 681 28.46 14.69 27.47
N THR A 682 28.54 16.03 27.48
CA THR A 682 29.79 16.77 27.78
C THR A 682 30.28 16.51 29.20
N ASN A 683 29.37 16.51 30.18
CA ASN A 683 29.68 16.34 31.60
C ASN A 683 28.75 15.33 32.31
N GLY A 684 27.93 14.58 31.57
CA GLY A 684 26.86 13.75 32.14
C GLY A 684 25.89 13.23 31.10
N PHE A 685 24.63 13.04 31.49
CA PHE A 685 23.51 12.69 30.60
C PHE A 685 22.37 13.71 30.83
N ASP A 686 22.68 14.99 30.62
CA ASP A 686 21.69 16.06 30.80
C ASP A 686 20.72 16.09 29.63
N VAL A 687 19.45 16.39 29.90
CA VAL A 687 18.40 16.48 28.88
C VAL A 687 18.13 17.93 28.53
N VAL A 688 18.32 18.28 27.26
CA VAL A 688 18.00 19.60 26.69
C VAL A 688 16.69 19.50 25.92
N GLU A 689 15.70 20.29 26.30
CA GLU A 689 14.41 20.38 25.62
C GLU A 689 14.32 21.66 24.79
N ASN A 690 14.25 21.53 23.46
CA ASN A 690 14.04 22.66 22.55
C ASN A 690 12.56 22.73 22.12
N ILE A 691 11.92 23.88 22.33
CA ILE A 691 10.52 24.08 22.00
C ILE A 691 10.38 24.87 20.70
N TYR A 692 9.73 24.25 19.73
CA TYR A 692 9.39 24.85 18.44
C TYR A 692 7.88 25.03 18.29
N SER A 693 7.48 25.96 17.42
CA SER A 693 6.07 26.23 17.10
C SER A 693 5.87 26.23 15.59
N ASN A 694 4.72 25.72 15.15
CA ASN A 694 4.33 25.67 13.74
C ASN A 694 5.37 24.98 12.82
N THR A 695 5.95 23.87 13.29
CA THR A 695 6.93 23.10 12.53
C THR A 695 6.25 22.17 11.54
N ASP A 696 7.01 21.72 10.55
CA ASP A 696 6.60 20.75 9.54
C ASP A 696 6.66 19.34 10.11
N ILE A 697 5.74 18.49 9.67
CA ILE A 697 5.77 17.07 10.03
C ILE A 697 6.79 16.34 9.15
N ALA A 698 7.64 15.53 9.77
CA ALA A 698 8.64 14.71 9.09
C ALA A 698 8.03 13.86 7.95
N TYR A 699 8.80 13.63 6.88
CA TYR A 699 8.43 12.82 5.72
C TYR A 699 7.12 13.21 5.02
N SER A 700 6.66 14.45 5.20
CA SER A 700 5.39 14.95 4.65
C SER A 700 5.65 16.05 3.60
N PRO A 701 5.96 15.70 2.34
CA PRO A 701 6.31 16.67 1.31
C PRO A 701 5.11 17.55 0.93
N ASN A 702 5.37 18.85 0.73
CA ASN A 702 4.32 19.81 0.35
C ASN A 702 3.84 19.62 -1.10
N ILE A 703 4.60 18.91 -1.94
CA ILE A 703 4.23 18.60 -3.31
C ILE A 703 4.64 17.17 -3.68
N ILE A 704 3.70 16.43 -4.23
CA ILE A 704 3.92 15.16 -4.91
C ILE A 704 3.24 15.28 -6.27
N ALA A 705 3.90 14.89 -7.36
CA ALA A 705 3.28 14.85 -8.67
C ALA A 705 3.73 13.63 -9.45
N ALA A 706 2.82 13.04 -10.22
CA ALA A 706 3.15 11.99 -11.17
C ALA A 706 2.45 12.26 -12.51
N PHE A 707 3.12 11.88 -13.59
CA PHE A 707 2.65 12.05 -14.96
C PHE A 707 2.92 10.78 -15.74
N GLY A 708 1.96 10.32 -16.53
CA GLY A 708 2.08 9.13 -17.35
C GLY A 708 1.62 9.38 -18.78
N LEU A 709 2.33 8.80 -19.74
CA LEU A 709 2.01 8.83 -21.16
C LEU A 709 2.09 7.42 -21.72
N ASP A 710 0.99 6.92 -22.29
CA ASP A 710 0.94 5.64 -22.99
C ASP A 710 0.68 5.89 -24.48
N TYR A 711 1.63 5.52 -25.33
CA TYR A 711 1.55 5.59 -26.78
C TYR A 711 1.52 4.20 -27.40
N SER A 712 0.43 3.84 -28.07
CA SER A 712 0.25 2.58 -28.78
C SER A 712 0.18 2.82 -30.30
N PRO A 713 1.33 2.92 -31.00
CA PRO A 713 1.37 3.19 -32.44
C PRO A 713 0.61 2.14 -33.26
N ILE A 714 0.64 0.89 -32.79
CA ILE A 714 -0.10 -0.27 -33.28
C ILE A 714 -0.68 -1.03 -32.08
N LYS A 715 -1.67 -1.90 -32.29
CA LYS A 715 -2.35 -2.62 -31.19
C LYS A 715 -1.44 -3.51 -30.35
N SER A 716 -0.36 -4.04 -30.94
CA SER A 716 0.59 -4.95 -30.30
C SER A 716 1.78 -4.25 -29.65
N LEU A 717 1.97 -2.94 -29.82
CA LEU A 717 3.12 -2.22 -29.27
C LEU A 717 2.64 -1.08 -28.40
N THR A 718 3.10 -1.03 -27.15
CA THR A 718 2.88 0.09 -26.23
C THR A 718 4.22 0.63 -25.77
N LEU A 719 4.41 1.94 -25.94
CA LEU A 719 5.49 2.73 -25.36
C LEU A 719 4.88 3.53 -24.20
N ALA A 720 5.39 3.36 -23.00
CA ALA A 720 4.93 4.09 -21.83
C ALA A 720 6.07 4.89 -21.22
N MET A 721 5.75 6.07 -20.70
CA MET A 721 6.64 6.91 -19.91
C MET A 721 5.90 7.31 -18.63
N GLN A 722 6.56 7.19 -17.48
CA GLN A 722 6.00 7.58 -16.19
C GLN A 722 7.02 8.44 -15.45
N SER A 723 6.65 9.64 -15.05
CA SER A 723 7.51 10.55 -14.30
C SER A 723 6.92 10.82 -12.93
N LYS A 724 7.78 10.95 -11.91
CA LYS A 724 7.39 11.28 -10.55
C LYS A 724 8.28 12.38 -9.99
N TYR A 725 7.66 13.35 -9.33
CA TYR A 725 8.29 14.40 -8.56
C TYR A 725 7.85 14.33 -7.10
N VAL A 726 8.81 14.41 -6.17
CA VAL A 726 8.56 14.53 -4.74
C VAL A 726 9.36 15.71 -4.23
N GLY A 727 8.68 16.65 -3.56
CA GLY A 727 9.31 17.81 -2.94
C GLY A 727 10.18 17.43 -1.74
N ASN A 728 10.82 18.44 -1.15
CA ASN A 728 11.64 18.25 0.04
C ASN A 728 10.84 17.63 1.18
N GLN A 729 11.52 16.83 2.00
CA GLN A 729 10.94 16.21 3.19
C GLN A 729 11.88 16.40 4.38
N PHE A 730 11.40 16.94 5.49
CA PHE A 730 12.20 16.98 6.71
C PHE A 730 12.36 15.56 7.28
N LEU A 731 13.55 15.26 7.81
CA LEU A 731 13.86 13.99 8.47
C LEU A 731 13.31 13.94 9.91
N ASP A 732 13.06 15.10 10.50
CA ASP A 732 12.48 15.28 11.83
C ASP A 732 11.37 16.34 11.82
N ASN A 733 10.89 16.70 13.01
CA ASN A 733 9.78 17.61 13.23
C ASN A 733 10.22 19.04 13.63
N THR A 734 11.48 19.41 13.38
CA THR A 734 12.06 20.72 13.77
C THR A 734 11.97 21.78 12.67
N SER A 735 11.60 21.40 11.44
CA SER A 735 11.73 22.22 10.22
C SER A 735 13.18 22.67 9.92
N ASN A 736 14.18 21.96 10.42
CA ASN A 736 15.58 22.31 10.18
C ASN A 736 16.00 21.96 8.74
N THR A 737 16.41 22.98 7.97
CA THR A 737 16.81 22.82 6.56
C THR A 737 18.10 22.02 6.37
N LYS A 738 18.87 21.77 7.43
CA LYS A 738 20.04 20.87 7.42
C LYS A 738 19.67 19.40 7.62
N ARG A 739 18.42 19.07 7.98
CA ARG A 739 17.95 17.70 8.26
C ARG A 739 16.83 17.34 7.28
N ILE A 740 17.16 17.25 6.00
CA ILE A 740 16.17 17.21 4.91
C ILE A 740 16.55 16.17 3.84
N LEU A 741 15.56 15.47 3.32
CA LEU A 741 15.65 14.77 2.04
C LEU A 741 15.45 15.79 0.91
N ALA A 742 16.44 15.86 0.03
CA ALA A 742 16.39 16.67 -1.18
C ALA A 742 15.20 16.25 -2.08
N PRO A 743 14.67 17.17 -2.90
CA PRO A 743 13.58 16.85 -3.79
C PRO A 743 14.12 15.98 -4.92
N TYR A 744 13.27 15.17 -5.53
CA TYR A 744 13.72 14.32 -6.63
C TYR A 744 12.68 14.22 -7.73
N TYR A 745 13.19 14.01 -8.95
CA TYR A 745 12.43 13.75 -10.15
C TYR A 745 12.99 12.50 -10.82
N THR A 746 12.11 11.52 -11.06
CA THR A 746 12.47 10.28 -11.76
C THR A 746 11.56 10.10 -12.96
N THR A 747 12.08 9.46 -14.01
CA THR A 747 11.29 9.05 -15.18
C THR A 747 11.63 7.62 -15.53
N ASP A 748 10.59 6.80 -15.64
CA ASP A 748 10.66 5.43 -16.11
C ASP A 748 10.11 5.34 -17.53
N ALA A 749 10.67 4.45 -18.34
CA ALA A 749 10.21 4.17 -19.69
C ALA A 749 10.01 2.67 -19.89
N ARG A 750 8.89 2.28 -20.50
CA ARG A 750 8.55 0.90 -20.78
C ARG A 750 8.21 0.71 -22.25
N ILE A 751 8.68 -0.39 -22.82
CA ILE A 751 8.25 -0.91 -24.12
C ILE A 751 7.61 -2.27 -23.88
N THR A 752 6.37 -2.44 -24.31
CA THR A 752 5.67 -3.73 -24.26
C THR A 752 5.24 -4.14 -25.66
N TYR A 753 5.55 -5.37 -26.05
CA TYR A 753 5.15 -5.96 -27.32
C TYR A 753 4.35 -7.24 -27.09
N LEU A 754 3.17 -7.33 -27.72
CA LEU A 754 2.25 -8.45 -27.63
C LEU A 754 2.28 -9.29 -28.91
N LEU A 755 2.47 -10.59 -28.74
CA LEU A 755 2.47 -11.61 -29.78
C LEU A 755 1.33 -12.61 -29.52
N TYR A 756 0.72 -13.08 -30.60
CA TYR A 756 -0.37 -14.06 -30.56
C TYR A 756 0.01 -15.26 -31.41
N ALA A 757 -0.13 -16.47 -30.88
CA ALA A 757 0.19 -17.71 -31.58
C ALA A 757 -0.94 -18.74 -31.46
N LYS A 758 -1.02 -19.72 -32.38
CA LYS A 758 -2.17 -20.62 -32.51
C LYS A 758 -2.52 -21.45 -31.25
N LYS A 759 -1.57 -21.63 -30.32
CA LYS A 759 -1.73 -22.38 -29.05
C LYS A 759 -1.39 -21.56 -27.80
N VAL A 760 -1.17 -20.26 -27.96
CA VAL A 760 -0.78 -19.35 -26.87
C VAL A 760 -1.66 -18.13 -26.97
N LYS A 761 -2.44 -17.87 -25.92
CA LYS A 761 -3.39 -16.76 -25.88
C LYS A 761 -2.69 -15.42 -25.99
N GLU A 762 -1.54 -15.26 -25.33
CA GLU A 762 -0.75 -14.04 -25.33
C GLU A 762 0.70 -14.34 -24.96
N ILE A 763 1.64 -13.77 -25.71
CA ILE A 763 3.04 -13.64 -25.31
C ILE A 763 3.32 -12.14 -25.17
N SER A 764 3.66 -11.70 -23.97
CA SER A 764 4.06 -10.34 -23.68
C SER A 764 5.56 -10.28 -23.47
N VAL A 765 6.25 -9.42 -24.23
CA VAL A 765 7.66 -9.08 -24.02
C VAL A 765 7.72 -7.64 -23.55
N SER A 766 8.40 -7.39 -22.45
CA SER A 766 8.52 -6.05 -21.87
C SER A 766 9.96 -5.70 -21.57
N LEU A 767 10.34 -4.47 -21.90
CA LEU A 767 11.60 -3.83 -21.55
C LEU A 767 11.27 -2.60 -20.71
N MET A 768 11.86 -2.49 -19.53
CA MET A 768 11.65 -1.40 -18.60
C MET A 768 13.01 -0.79 -18.26
N ALA A 769 13.09 0.53 -18.40
CA ALA A 769 14.20 1.33 -17.94
C ALA A 769 13.69 2.24 -16.82
N TYR A 770 14.14 2.00 -15.61
CA TYR A 770 13.82 2.83 -14.45
C TYR A 770 14.80 4.00 -14.36
N ASN A 771 14.30 5.16 -13.93
CA ASN A 771 15.12 6.35 -13.68
C ASN A 771 16.07 6.68 -14.87
N ILE A 772 15.51 6.84 -16.08
CA ILE A 772 16.25 6.94 -17.34
C ILE A 772 17.18 8.15 -17.44
N PHE A 773 16.98 9.17 -16.60
CA PHE A 773 17.83 10.35 -16.52
C PHE A 773 18.90 10.24 -15.41
N ASN A 774 19.04 9.06 -14.81
CA ASN A 774 20.02 8.72 -13.81
C ASN A 774 20.04 9.69 -12.61
N ALA A 775 18.87 10.09 -12.13
CA ALA A 775 18.77 10.95 -10.96
C ALA A 775 19.33 10.21 -9.74
N LEU A 776 20.26 10.84 -9.02
CA LEU A 776 20.76 10.32 -7.75
C LEU A 776 19.90 10.89 -6.63
N TYR A 777 19.09 10.05 -5.99
CA TYR A 777 18.14 10.49 -4.96
C TYR A 777 18.00 9.47 -3.84
N SER A 778 17.53 9.96 -2.69
CA SER A 778 17.21 9.15 -1.52
C SER A 778 15.71 9.27 -1.24
N SER A 779 15.04 8.14 -1.04
CA SER A 779 13.58 8.11 -0.85
C SER A 779 13.17 8.17 0.62
N ASN A 780 14.12 7.93 1.53
CA ASN A 780 13.94 7.89 2.97
C ASN A 780 15.27 8.24 3.67
N GLY A 781 15.24 8.42 4.99
CA GLY A 781 16.41 8.68 5.82
C GLY A 781 16.04 8.73 7.30
N TYR A 782 16.99 9.14 8.14
CA TYR A 782 16.75 9.52 9.53
C TYR A 782 17.85 10.48 9.99
N THR A 783 17.62 11.13 11.13
CA THR A 783 18.54 12.08 11.74
C THR A 783 18.47 11.97 13.26
N PHE A 784 19.57 12.24 13.94
CA PHE A 784 19.59 12.42 15.38
C PHE A 784 20.63 13.47 15.76
N SER A 785 20.54 13.99 16.99
CA SER A 785 21.47 14.99 17.49
C SER A 785 21.76 14.81 18.96
N TYR A 786 22.98 15.18 19.35
CA TYR A 786 23.45 15.15 20.72
C TYR A 786 24.48 16.27 20.93
N ILE A 787 24.75 16.61 22.18
CA ILE A 787 25.77 17.59 22.54
C ILE A 787 26.96 16.85 23.15
N TYR A 788 28.16 17.14 22.67
CA TYR A 788 29.43 16.74 23.30
C TYR A 788 30.45 17.86 23.06
N GLY A 789 30.51 18.82 23.98
CA GLY A 789 31.19 20.11 23.80
C GLY A 789 30.44 21.06 22.85
N GLU A 790 30.02 20.55 21.70
CA GLU A 790 29.20 21.24 20.70
C GLU A 790 28.03 20.37 20.24
N LEU A 791 27.05 20.97 19.54
CA LEU A 791 25.91 20.25 18.96
C LEU A 791 26.36 19.47 17.72
N ILE A 792 26.25 18.15 17.79
CA ILE A 792 26.53 17.23 16.69
C ILE A 792 25.20 16.74 16.11
N THR A 793 25.10 16.71 14.78
CA THR A 793 23.93 16.21 14.05
C THR A 793 24.40 15.21 13.00
N GLU A 794 23.86 14.00 13.06
CA GLU A 794 24.15 12.94 12.10
C GLU A 794 22.91 12.67 11.24
N ASN A 795 23.10 12.69 9.91
CA ASN A 795 22.07 12.45 8.92
C ASN A 795 22.39 11.19 8.12
N PHE A 796 21.38 10.35 7.92
CA PHE A 796 21.48 9.11 7.17
C PHE A 796 20.39 9.05 6.10
N TYR A 797 20.72 8.45 4.97
CA TYR A 797 19.85 8.41 3.81
C TYR A 797 19.72 6.99 3.26
N TYR A 798 18.63 6.69 2.55
CA TYR A 798 18.45 5.43 1.81
C TYR A 798 18.52 5.69 0.30
N PRO A 799 19.73 5.63 -0.30
CA PRO A 799 19.92 5.82 -1.73
C PRO A 799 19.10 4.86 -2.58
N GLN A 800 18.43 5.40 -3.58
CA GLN A 800 17.79 4.59 -4.62
C GLN A 800 18.72 4.44 -5.82
N ALA A 801 18.53 3.36 -6.57
CA ALA A 801 19.29 3.08 -7.76
C ALA A 801 19.20 4.22 -8.79
N GLY A 802 20.33 4.45 -9.49
CA GLY A 802 20.34 5.21 -10.73
C GLY A 802 19.59 4.51 -11.86
N THR A 803 19.94 4.81 -13.11
CA THR A 803 19.34 4.12 -14.26
C THR A 803 19.58 2.62 -14.18
N ASN A 804 18.49 1.85 -14.25
CA ASN A 804 18.54 0.40 -14.21
C ASN A 804 17.47 -0.21 -15.11
N PHE A 805 17.66 -1.47 -15.50
CA PHE A 805 16.90 -2.10 -16.57
C PHE A 805 16.34 -3.44 -16.13
N MET A 806 15.13 -3.75 -16.59
CA MET A 806 14.53 -5.07 -16.48
C MET A 806 13.95 -5.48 -17.83
N ALA A 807 14.13 -6.74 -18.20
CA ALA A 807 13.46 -7.37 -19.32
C ALA A 807 12.57 -8.49 -18.79
N GLY A 808 11.38 -8.65 -19.33
CA GLY A 808 10.45 -9.70 -18.94
C GLY A 808 9.71 -10.31 -20.11
N ILE A 809 9.35 -11.57 -19.95
CA ILE A 809 8.47 -12.32 -20.83
C ILE A 809 7.36 -12.97 -20.01
N SER A 810 6.11 -12.83 -20.43
CA SER A 810 4.97 -13.59 -19.91
C SER A 810 4.31 -14.34 -21.06
N VAL A 811 3.92 -15.59 -20.80
CA VAL A 811 3.27 -16.50 -21.75
C VAL A 811 2.01 -17.03 -21.10
N LYS A 812 0.85 -16.71 -21.69
CA LYS A 812 -0.48 -17.10 -21.21
C LYS A 812 -1.12 -18.10 -22.17
N PHE A 813 -1.70 -19.16 -21.61
CA PHE A 813 -2.36 -20.24 -22.35
C PHE A 813 -3.88 -20.15 -22.25
#